data_AF-A0A2N2PJS2-F1
#
_entry.id   AF-A0A2N2PJS2-F1
#
_cell.length_a   1.000
_cell.length_b   1.000
_cell.length_c   1.000
_cell.angle_alpha   90.00
_cell.angle_beta   90.00
_cell.angle_gamma   90.00
#
_symmetry.space_group_name_H-M   'P 1'
#
loop_
_entity.id
_entity.type
_entity.pdbx_description
1 polymer ?
#
loop_
_entity_poly.entity_id
_entity_poly.type
_entity_poly.pdbx_seq_one_letter_code
_entity_poly.pdbx_strand_id
1 'polypeptide(L)'
;MSIVRNVRRLKIEKIAAVAIMAAFCFAPLGCSKQRADLSLKKANNNINTARSWDADKYDESKADFNAAAEAAKAAQSSMDGQQYPQALTSAQDAVKKSEAAINAAKVRFAEQNRTAAKTALDVANKNNGRDEDQKLFDEAQEQLTVAEEKLAKQKYEDSIEASAKAVSAVDQLLARLKNESEKMLEDLQTKRKNLEDAQANNFLPNSLININNAINQVEKKVKEERDYKQALIIAKAAATEADENLNETKKRHGKQLLETLESKIAEAISEEAPIYAAEQLKTTQESFESILKDFYDNQFDSVLDGAQRLVPKTDQLITITRIEATKDKIANVNSSITALKEQDVERYLPGRLQPIQVIATEAELLFNNNDYNGAKQKALDGLAERDRVVAAFDSLAEQTITVADQALNAATQTYEKMLSFFAAPATRVAAVDSRIEARRQSEATDLAARRKAAAENLDAAKNNRTQSQFKKAIEQGKEVAVSAESVMNGTFKIVAEHALLSVQDEISVLEREGARVEAPRQLNEVQALVEATQNLIRDNKNREAAEYTAKARAYLENVKQELSRRALEERDRADQMIRRLEGSAATREFPGGSDLNNKEAMFAEVEQLASEQTAPVQLAQTYASPNTVVPGPGGASNLNSNKQYPSGTYATDGPAGSLNYAARNTNEPNGAIIGTRPEPIVRTHENAGISFGNAPYEGANAPGPFVAVSAAPAGSAMSYSAGTGEVSDISAVVYEILSDDTRVRDIQKYEPAAVNEARAKLKESTDALVAQNYAAALTASKEAQRIIVEAEMRAAAAAARENLQAAADRINLAEVSSAAMFAPAQLMEAIKLFRQSEDFLTKGMNIEARDASQRAVIAADDARLYNVNKARDMASLSTRYGGWKAAHPPLLAAEQKASIAEDMLADPNTAAQGQALAQEAVVCAQIALDAARDFTFQERLDNIHKALNTALRAGANYFNVSEVKRLIAELAIARDEYNSRNFDAVELKLKDIEARLARVIESTPLVLQENLTDLTEKLNALVEAGAENFFMAQEVDDVKSLMNRSAIDFRKHDYQSSYTNLKNAMKLTDSIELRLQEQVYFDSVTELFAQLDKAFRNFSTVLNADRAMLKKLVTLPNGMQASINITGQASPNLFKDTVNDIYLRAIHLKPPTSQEGTHRELLVAIKYARTAAENFQKLYILDQVSRPDAYDIIETAFAQIDKSKIMRSEIQIKLIDPQARTTVIHAEKIVNY
;
A
#
# COMPACT_ATOMS: atom_id res chain seq x y z
N MET A 1 -77.78 -10.16 21.92
CA MET A 1 -78.66 -9.92 23.10
C MET A 1 -80.12 -10.13 22.66
N SER A 2 -81.02 -10.51 23.60
CA SER A 2 -82.45 -10.09 23.70
C SER A 2 -83.32 -9.88 22.43
N ILE A 3 -84.54 -10.43 22.24
CA ILE A 3 -85.38 -11.40 22.99
C ILE A 3 -86.62 -11.79 22.11
N VAL A 4 -87.12 -13.05 22.20
CA VAL A 4 -88.54 -13.54 22.09
C VAL A 4 -89.49 -12.88 21.04
N ARG A 5 -90.19 -13.60 20.13
CA ARG A 5 -91.32 -14.53 20.46
C ARG A 5 -91.78 -15.43 19.29
N ASN A 6 -92.38 -16.58 19.63
CA ASN A 6 -93.21 -17.42 18.74
C ASN A 6 -94.55 -16.71 18.38
N VAL A 7 -95.34 -17.15 17.38
CA VAL A 7 -96.41 -18.19 17.50
C VAL A 7 -96.83 -18.73 16.12
N ARG A 8 -97.40 -19.94 16.10
CA ARG A 8 -97.76 -20.73 14.91
C ARG A 8 -98.97 -20.21 14.10
N ARG A 9 -98.98 -20.60 12.82
CA ARG A 9 -100.11 -20.69 11.86
C ARG A 9 -101.53 -20.78 12.46
N LEU A 10 -102.47 -20.13 11.76
CA LEU A 10 -103.85 -20.62 11.59
C LEU A 10 -104.25 -20.49 10.11
N LYS A 11 -105.08 -21.42 9.61
CA LYS A 11 -105.56 -21.45 8.22
C LYS A 11 -106.77 -20.52 8.03
N ILE A 12 -106.87 -19.90 6.85
CA ILE A 12 -108.15 -19.70 6.15
C ILE A 12 -107.94 -20.06 4.67
N GLU A 13 -108.80 -20.90 4.11
CA GLU A 13 -108.78 -21.31 2.70
C GLU A 13 -110.12 -20.95 2.02
N LYS A 14 -110.05 -20.17 0.93
CA LYS A 14 -111.04 -20.05 -0.16
C LYS A 14 -112.47 -19.55 0.21
N ILE A 15 -113.28 -19.35 -0.85
CA ILE A 15 -114.68 -18.89 -0.86
C ILE A 15 -114.76 -17.37 -0.55
N ALA A 16 -115.54 -16.53 -1.23
CA ALA A 16 -116.64 -16.79 -2.17
C ALA A 16 -116.45 -16.19 -3.59
N ALA A 17 -117.23 -16.72 -4.53
CA ALA A 17 -117.71 -16.01 -5.70
C ALA A 17 -119.25 -15.87 -5.60
N VAL A 18 -119.85 -15.10 -6.52
CA VAL A 18 -121.31 -14.88 -6.68
C VAL A 18 -121.93 -13.83 -5.73
N ALA A 19 -122.94 -13.13 -6.26
CA ALA A 19 -123.67 -11.96 -5.74
C ALA A 19 -122.83 -10.65 -5.70
N ILE A 20 -123.37 -9.48 -6.07
CA ILE A 20 -124.75 -9.10 -6.45
C ILE A 20 -124.79 -8.51 -7.87
N MET A 21 -125.81 -8.86 -8.65
CA MET A 21 -126.11 -8.26 -9.95
C MET A 21 -127.60 -7.87 -10.01
N ALA A 22 -127.96 -6.77 -9.33
CA ALA A 22 -129.35 -6.28 -9.21
C ALA A 22 -129.45 -4.81 -8.74
N ALA A 23 -128.96 -3.85 -9.54
CA ALA A 23 -129.20 -2.41 -9.36
C ALA A 23 -128.93 -1.64 -10.66
N PHE A 24 -129.80 -1.83 -11.67
CA PHE A 24 -129.69 -1.10 -12.93
C PHE A 24 -130.40 0.27 -12.86
N CYS A 25 -130.10 1.14 -13.84
CA CYS A 25 -130.69 2.47 -14.04
C CYS A 25 -130.29 3.56 -13.02
N PHE A 26 -129.24 4.32 -13.33
CA PHE A 26 -129.37 5.76 -13.68
C PHE A 26 -128.10 6.26 -14.42
N ALA A 27 -128.32 7.11 -15.44
CA ALA A 27 -127.36 7.98 -16.15
C ALA A 27 -125.96 7.44 -16.56
N PRO A 28 -125.73 7.04 -17.82
CA PRO A 28 -124.39 6.83 -18.38
C PRO A 28 -123.75 8.17 -18.80
N LEU A 29 -122.62 8.55 -18.20
CA LEU A 29 -121.53 9.37 -18.80
C LEU A 29 -120.38 9.68 -17.80
N GLY A 30 -120.62 9.66 -16.48
CA GLY A 30 -119.67 10.16 -15.47
C GLY A 30 -118.51 9.24 -15.03
N CYS A 31 -118.38 8.02 -15.56
CA CYS A 31 -117.49 6.98 -14.99
C CYS A 31 -116.08 6.85 -15.62
N SER A 32 -115.73 7.63 -16.66
CA SER A 32 -114.45 7.47 -17.36
C SER A 32 -113.24 7.98 -16.53
N LYS A 33 -113.33 9.20 -15.99
CA LYS A 33 -112.23 9.87 -15.27
C LYS A 33 -111.66 9.05 -14.10
N GLN A 34 -112.53 8.52 -13.24
CA GLN A 34 -112.12 7.73 -12.07
C GLN A 34 -111.48 6.39 -12.47
N ARG A 35 -111.96 5.74 -13.54
CA ARG A 35 -111.38 4.50 -14.06
C ARG A 35 -110.03 4.74 -14.72
N ALA A 36 -109.86 5.88 -15.40
CA ALA A 36 -108.59 6.28 -16.00
C ALA A 36 -107.52 6.58 -14.93
N ASP A 37 -107.85 7.38 -13.92
CA ASP A 37 -106.98 7.67 -12.76
C ASP A 37 -106.51 6.39 -12.04
N LEU A 38 -107.44 5.47 -11.74
CA LEU A 38 -107.10 4.20 -11.08
C LEU A 38 -106.20 3.32 -11.97
N SER A 39 -106.47 3.27 -13.28
CA SER A 39 -105.65 2.51 -14.24
C SER A 39 -104.26 3.12 -14.39
N LEU A 40 -104.15 4.45 -14.44
CA LEU A 40 -102.88 5.19 -14.51
C LEU A 40 -102.03 4.96 -13.25
N LYS A 41 -102.65 5.02 -12.06
CA LYS A 41 -101.98 4.71 -10.79
C LYS A 41 -101.47 3.27 -10.76
N LYS A 42 -102.25 2.31 -11.29
CA LYS A 42 -101.78 0.93 -11.47
C LYS A 42 -100.60 0.85 -12.44
N ALA A 43 -100.67 1.50 -13.60
CA ALA A 43 -99.58 1.53 -14.58
C ALA A 43 -98.29 2.12 -14.00
N ASN A 44 -98.36 3.26 -13.29
CA ASN A 44 -97.18 3.89 -12.68
C ASN A 44 -96.59 3.02 -11.56
N ASN A 45 -97.41 2.36 -10.74
CA ASN A 45 -96.94 1.39 -9.75
C ASN A 45 -96.28 0.17 -10.43
N ASN A 46 -96.86 -0.33 -11.51
CA ASN A 46 -96.31 -1.43 -12.30
C ASN A 46 -94.97 -1.03 -12.95
N ILE A 47 -94.83 0.19 -13.49
CA ILE A 47 -93.58 0.70 -14.07
C ILE A 47 -92.49 0.81 -12.99
N ASN A 48 -92.82 1.33 -11.81
CA ASN A 48 -91.89 1.36 -10.67
C ASN A 48 -91.48 -0.06 -10.24
N THR A 49 -92.43 -1.00 -10.24
CA THR A 49 -92.15 -2.43 -9.96
C THR A 49 -91.23 -3.02 -11.04
N ALA A 50 -91.48 -2.76 -12.32
CA ALA A 50 -90.63 -3.22 -13.43
C ALA A 50 -89.20 -2.70 -13.28
N ARG A 51 -89.03 -1.41 -12.93
CA ARG A 51 -87.70 -0.85 -12.65
C ARG A 51 -87.01 -1.49 -11.45
N SER A 52 -87.74 -1.90 -10.39
CA SER A 52 -87.13 -2.68 -9.29
C SER A 52 -86.69 -4.10 -9.69
N TRP A 53 -87.09 -4.57 -10.87
CA TRP A 53 -86.60 -5.81 -11.51
C TRP A 53 -85.65 -5.52 -12.68
N ASP A 54 -85.04 -4.34 -12.76
CA ASP A 54 -84.10 -3.93 -13.83
C ASP A 54 -84.67 -4.00 -15.27
N ALA A 55 -85.99 -3.80 -15.42
CA ALA A 55 -86.68 -3.92 -16.72
C ALA A 55 -86.18 -2.98 -17.84
N ASP A 56 -85.48 -1.88 -17.48
CA ASP A 56 -84.84 -0.95 -18.43
C ASP A 56 -83.45 -1.42 -18.91
N LYS A 57 -82.86 -2.45 -18.27
CA LYS A 57 -81.54 -3.00 -18.63
C LYS A 57 -81.61 -4.18 -19.61
N TYR A 58 -82.60 -5.08 -19.48
CA TYR A 58 -82.75 -6.25 -20.36
C TYR A 58 -83.49 -5.89 -21.65
N ASP A 59 -82.93 -6.20 -22.81
CA ASP A 59 -83.50 -5.78 -24.09
C ASP A 59 -84.89 -6.38 -24.36
N GLU A 60 -85.21 -7.55 -23.78
CA GLU A 60 -86.53 -8.19 -23.93
C GLU A 60 -87.65 -7.50 -23.13
N SER A 61 -87.33 -6.82 -22.03
CA SER A 61 -88.32 -6.07 -21.22
C SER A 61 -88.33 -4.58 -21.51
N LYS A 62 -87.20 -4.03 -22.00
CA LYS A 62 -86.94 -2.60 -22.22
C LYS A 62 -87.84 -1.97 -23.28
N ALA A 63 -88.18 -2.72 -24.32
CA ALA A 63 -89.15 -2.26 -25.33
C ALA A 63 -90.54 -2.03 -24.72
N ASP A 64 -91.08 -3.02 -24.00
CA ASP A 64 -92.37 -2.91 -23.31
C ASP A 64 -92.33 -1.91 -22.15
N PHE A 65 -91.20 -1.80 -21.44
CA PHE A 65 -91.01 -0.82 -20.36
C PHE A 65 -91.10 0.61 -20.88
N ASN A 66 -90.39 0.92 -21.96
CA ASN A 66 -90.45 2.23 -22.61
C ASN A 66 -91.85 2.50 -23.18
N ALA A 67 -92.43 1.53 -23.89
CA ALA A 67 -93.78 1.66 -24.44
C ALA A 67 -94.86 1.81 -23.35
N ALA A 68 -94.67 1.24 -22.17
CA ALA A 68 -95.53 1.45 -21.01
C ALA A 68 -95.39 2.85 -20.41
N ALA A 69 -94.16 3.35 -20.28
CA ALA A 69 -93.89 4.71 -19.81
C ALA A 69 -94.44 5.77 -20.77
N GLU A 70 -94.32 5.55 -22.08
CA GLU A 70 -94.93 6.39 -23.11
C GLU A 70 -96.46 6.35 -23.07
N ALA A 71 -97.06 5.16 -22.98
CA ALA A 71 -98.51 5.01 -22.85
C ALA A 71 -99.06 5.66 -21.55
N ALA A 72 -98.33 5.55 -20.42
CA ALA A 72 -98.67 6.21 -19.17
C ALA A 72 -98.57 7.74 -19.29
N LYS A 73 -97.52 8.25 -19.94
CA LYS A 73 -97.35 9.69 -20.21
C LYS A 73 -98.46 10.23 -21.11
N ALA A 74 -98.82 9.50 -22.18
CA ALA A 74 -99.94 9.84 -23.06
C ALA A 74 -101.28 9.83 -22.30
N ALA A 75 -101.51 8.83 -21.44
CA ALA A 75 -102.69 8.74 -20.59
C ALA A 75 -102.80 9.92 -19.62
N GLN A 76 -101.69 10.33 -19.00
CA GLN A 76 -101.63 11.54 -18.16
C GLN A 76 -101.98 12.79 -18.97
N SER A 77 -101.37 13.00 -20.14
CA SER A 77 -101.70 14.16 -21.00
C SER A 77 -103.17 14.18 -21.43
N SER A 78 -103.80 13.02 -21.71
CA SER A 78 -105.24 12.95 -21.97
C SER A 78 -106.11 13.13 -20.71
N MET A 79 -105.63 12.83 -19.50
CA MET A 79 -106.32 13.17 -18.25
C MET A 79 -106.36 14.69 -18.05
N ASP A 80 -105.22 15.36 -18.26
CA ASP A 80 -105.07 16.80 -18.07
C ASP A 80 -105.83 17.58 -19.16
N GLY A 81 -105.79 17.10 -20.40
CA GLY A 81 -106.62 17.59 -21.51
C GLY A 81 -108.12 17.22 -21.44
N GLN A 82 -108.57 16.61 -20.33
CA GLN A 82 -109.96 16.20 -20.08
C GLN A 82 -110.56 15.16 -21.05
N GLN A 83 -109.73 14.52 -21.88
CA GLN A 83 -110.08 13.49 -22.85
C GLN A 83 -110.23 12.11 -22.18
N TYR A 84 -111.04 12.03 -21.14
CA TYR A 84 -111.12 10.89 -20.22
C TYR A 84 -111.34 9.50 -20.87
N PRO A 85 -112.08 9.33 -21.99
CA PRO A 85 -112.16 8.04 -22.68
C PRO A 85 -110.85 7.61 -23.35
N GLN A 86 -110.11 8.54 -23.95
CA GLN A 86 -108.78 8.27 -24.55
C GLN A 86 -107.75 8.01 -23.45
N ALA A 87 -107.80 8.80 -22.37
CA ALA A 87 -106.99 8.58 -21.17
C ALA A 87 -107.17 7.18 -20.58
N LEU A 88 -108.41 6.68 -20.50
CA LEU A 88 -108.70 5.31 -20.04
C LEU A 88 -108.05 4.25 -20.95
N THR A 89 -108.17 4.39 -22.27
CA THR A 89 -107.58 3.46 -23.23
C THR A 89 -106.05 3.43 -23.13
N SER A 90 -105.40 4.60 -23.12
CA SER A 90 -103.94 4.70 -22.98
C SER A 90 -103.46 4.20 -21.61
N ALA A 91 -104.23 4.43 -20.53
CA ALA A 91 -103.90 3.90 -19.21
C ALA A 91 -104.03 2.37 -19.14
N GLN A 92 -105.01 1.78 -19.82
CA GLN A 92 -105.16 0.32 -19.91
C GLN A 92 -104.06 -0.32 -20.78
N ASP A 93 -103.63 0.34 -21.85
CA ASP A 93 -102.47 -0.06 -22.64
C ASP A 93 -101.17 0.02 -21.81
N ALA A 94 -100.99 1.09 -21.05
CA ALA A 94 -99.87 1.24 -20.11
C ALA A 94 -99.87 0.16 -19.01
N VAL A 95 -101.04 -0.22 -18.47
CA VAL A 95 -101.15 -1.37 -17.54
C VAL A 95 -100.70 -2.66 -18.21
N LYS A 96 -101.17 -2.96 -19.43
CA LYS A 96 -100.79 -4.18 -20.16
C LYS A 96 -99.29 -4.25 -20.46
N LYS A 97 -98.72 -3.17 -21.01
CA LYS A 97 -97.31 -3.08 -21.37
C LYS A 97 -96.40 -3.13 -20.14
N SER A 98 -96.81 -2.48 -19.04
CA SER A 98 -96.05 -2.59 -17.77
C SER A 98 -96.16 -3.98 -17.15
N GLU A 99 -97.28 -4.70 -17.30
CA GLU A 99 -97.39 -6.11 -16.88
C GLU A 99 -96.55 -7.04 -17.74
N ALA A 100 -96.46 -6.80 -19.06
CA ALA A 100 -95.54 -7.50 -19.94
C ALA A 100 -94.06 -7.25 -19.55
N ALA A 101 -93.69 -5.98 -19.35
CA ALA A 101 -92.35 -5.56 -18.92
C ALA A 101 -91.95 -6.16 -17.57
N ILE A 102 -92.84 -6.17 -16.56
CA ILE A 102 -92.61 -6.85 -15.28
C ILE A 102 -92.32 -8.34 -15.52
N ASN A 103 -93.16 -9.01 -16.31
CA ASN A 103 -93.06 -10.45 -16.50
C ASN A 103 -91.77 -10.83 -17.24
N ALA A 104 -91.39 -10.12 -18.29
CA ALA A 104 -90.13 -10.34 -19.00
C ALA A 104 -88.90 -10.06 -18.10
N ALA A 105 -88.91 -8.94 -17.37
CA ALA A 105 -87.81 -8.56 -16.49
C ALA A 105 -87.61 -9.55 -15.33
N LYS A 106 -88.69 -10.04 -14.71
CA LYS A 106 -88.63 -11.04 -13.63
C LYS A 106 -87.92 -12.34 -14.04
N VAL A 107 -88.06 -12.78 -15.29
CA VAL A 107 -87.33 -13.96 -15.80
C VAL A 107 -85.83 -13.67 -15.84
N ARG A 108 -85.42 -12.59 -16.53
CA ARG A 108 -84.00 -12.24 -16.68
C ARG A 108 -83.33 -11.88 -15.34
N PHE A 109 -84.04 -11.21 -14.44
CA PHE A 109 -83.55 -10.90 -13.09
C PHE A 109 -83.37 -12.18 -12.26
N ALA A 110 -84.29 -13.16 -12.34
CA ALA A 110 -84.13 -14.45 -11.67
C ALA A 110 -82.97 -15.27 -12.26
N GLU A 111 -82.81 -15.30 -13.59
CA GLU A 111 -81.68 -15.95 -14.25
C GLU A 111 -80.34 -15.32 -13.88
N GLN A 112 -80.26 -13.98 -13.81
CA GLN A 112 -79.07 -13.24 -13.39
C GLN A 112 -78.73 -13.53 -11.93
N ASN A 113 -79.72 -13.49 -11.02
CA ASN A 113 -79.48 -13.79 -9.60
C ASN A 113 -79.05 -15.25 -9.38
N ARG A 114 -79.66 -16.21 -10.08
CA ARG A 114 -79.20 -17.61 -10.06
C ARG A 114 -77.77 -17.74 -10.60
N THR A 115 -77.43 -17.01 -11.66
CA THR A 115 -76.08 -17.03 -12.24
C THR A 115 -75.04 -16.39 -11.31
N ALA A 116 -75.41 -15.34 -10.57
CA ALA A 116 -74.60 -14.77 -9.50
C ALA A 116 -74.43 -15.77 -8.32
N ALA A 117 -75.50 -16.44 -7.89
CA ALA A 117 -75.44 -17.48 -6.86
C ALA A 117 -74.56 -18.67 -7.26
N LYS A 118 -74.64 -19.13 -8.51
CA LYS A 118 -73.73 -20.14 -9.05
C LYS A 118 -72.28 -19.64 -9.07
N THR A 119 -72.05 -18.42 -9.55
CA THR A 119 -70.69 -17.83 -9.57
C THR A 119 -70.10 -17.68 -8.16
N ALA A 120 -70.92 -17.34 -7.17
CA ALA A 120 -70.54 -17.32 -5.76
C ALA A 120 -70.17 -18.73 -5.27
N LEU A 121 -70.97 -19.75 -5.57
CA LEU A 121 -70.66 -21.14 -5.24
C LEU A 121 -69.37 -21.63 -5.93
N ASP A 122 -69.11 -21.23 -7.17
CA ASP A 122 -67.86 -21.52 -7.89
C ASP A 122 -66.64 -20.83 -7.23
N VAL A 123 -66.82 -19.63 -6.65
CA VAL A 123 -65.80 -18.97 -5.81
C VAL A 123 -65.63 -19.68 -4.46
N ALA A 124 -66.70 -20.19 -3.84
CA ALA A 124 -66.61 -21.02 -2.64
C ALA A 124 -65.83 -22.31 -2.91
N ASN A 125 -66.08 -22.97 -4.05
CA ASN A 125 -65.37 -24.16 -4.51
C ASN A 125 -63.86 -23.89 -4.69
N LYS A 126 -63.46 -22.80 -5.35
CA LYS A 126 -62.05 -22.40 -5.49
C LYS A 126 -61.33 -22.26 -4.14
N ASN A 127 -62.01 -21.69 -3.14
CA ASN A 127 -61.49 -21.54 -1.79
C ASN A 127 -61.57 -22.84 -0.95
N ASN A 128 -62.10 -23.93 -1.48
CA ASN A 128 -62.42 -25.17 -0.76
C ASN A 128 -63.35 -24.93 0.44
N GLY A 129 -64.37 -24.07 0.28
CA GLY A 129 -65.25 -23.63 1.36
C GLY A 129 -65.98 -24.76 2.11
N ARG A 130 -66.11 -25.94 1.51
CA ARG A 130 -66.63 -27.13 2.18
C ARG A 130 -65.78 -27.60 3.37
N ASP A 131 -64.47 -27.34 3.34
CA ASP A 131 -63.54 -27.64 4.43
C ASP A 131 -63.56 -26.57 5.53
N GLU A 132 -63.95 -25.33 5.20
CA GLU A 132 -63.93 -24.18 6.11
C GLU A 132 -65.18 -24.10 7.00
N ASP A 133 -66.37 -24.22 6.40
CA ASP A 133 -67.63 -24.49 7.10
C ASP A 133 -68.55 -25.31 6.17
N GLN A 134 -68.51 -26.63 6.34
CA GLN A 134 -69.33 -27.56 5.57
C GLN A 134 -70.82 -27.22 5.65
N LYS A 135 -71.31 -26.70 6.78
CA LYS A 135 -72.73 -26.42 6.97
C LYS A 135 -73.16 -25.22 6.13
N LEU A 136 -72.40 -24.13 6.13
CA LEU A 136 -72.69 -22.97 5.26
C LEU A 136 -72.50 -23.30 3.78
N PHE A 137 -71.55 -24.16 3.43
CA PHE A 137 -71.37 -24.64 2.07
C PHE A 137 -72.54 -25.52 1.59
N ASP A 138 -72.93 -26.52 2.37
CA ASP A 138 -74.06 -27.41 2.05
C ASP A 138 -75.39 -26.61 2.04
N GLU A 139 -75.55 -25.59 2.91
CA GLU A 139 -76.69 -24.65 2.89
C GLU A 139 -76.72 -23.78 1.61
N ALA A 140 -75.58 -23.25 1.16
CA ALA A 140 -75.48 -22.51 -0.10
C ALA A 140 -75.82 -23.39 -1.32
N GLN A 141 -75.35 -24.65 -1.31
CA GLN A 141 -75.64 -25.64 -2.34
C GLN A 141 -77.13 -26.03 -2.36
N GLU A 142 -77.77 -26.18 -1.20
CA GLU A 142 -79.21 -26.41 -1.08
C GLU A 142 -80.00 -25.21 -1.62
N GLN A 143 -79.67 -23.97 -1.20
CA GLN A 143 -80.37 -22.77 -1.66
C GLN A 143 -80.21 -22.53 -3.18
N LEU A 144 -79.05 -22.84 -3.78
CA LEU A 144 -78.90 -22.81 -5.25
C LEU A 144 -79.78 -23.86 -5.94
N THR A 145 -79.87 -25.08 -5.39
CA THR A 145 -80.72 -26.15 -5.92
C THR A 145 -82.20 -25.77 -5.82
N VAL A 146 -82.61 -25.15 -4.71
CA VAL A 146 -83.94 -24.57 -4.55
C VAL A 146 -84.18 -23.48 -5.57
N ALA A 147 -83.24 -22.56 -5.81
CA ALA A 147 -83.39 -21.53 -6.83
C ALA A 147 -83.61 -22.14 -8.24
N GLU A 148 -82.83 -23.14 -8.62
CA GLU A 148 -82.99 -23.84 -9.90
C GLU A 148 -84.35 -24.55 -10.04
N GLU A 149 -84.82 -25.24 -8.99
CA GLU A 149 -86.17 -25.80 -8.99
C GLU A 149 -87.26 -24.73 -9.13
N LYS A 150 -87.12 -23.60 -8.43
CA LYS A 150 -88.13 -22.53 -8.43
C LYS A 150 -88.18 -21.83 -9.79
N LEU A 151 -87.01 -21.58 -10.40
CA LEU A 151 -86.89 -21.02 -11.75
C LEU A 151 -87.57 -21.94 -12.79
N ALA A 152 -87.25 -23.24 -12.77
CA ALA A 152 -87.89 -24.23 -13.65
C ALA A 152 -89.41 -24.34 -13.44
N LYS A 153 -89.89 -24.09 -12.21
CA LYS A 153 -91.32 -24.05 -11.84
C LYS A 153 -91.97 -22.66 -12.04
N GLN A 154 -91.30 -21.74 -12.75
CA GLN A 154 -91.73 -20.36 -13.05
C GLN A 154 -92.03 -19.50 -11.82
N LYS A 155 -91.42 -19.83 -10.67
CA LYS A 155 -91.53 -19.08 -9.40
C LYS A 155 -90.35 -18.15 -9.23
N TYR A 156 -90.31 -17.11 -10.07
CA TYR A 156 -89.18 -16.18 -10.17
C TYR A 156 -88.84 -15.50 -8.84
N GLU A 157 -89.83 -15.03 -8.08
CA GLU A 157 -89.63 -14.38 -6.78
C GLU A 157 -89.01 -15.35 -5.74
N ASP A 158 -89.57 -16.55 -5.57
CA ASP A 158 -88.98 -17.62 -4.74
C ASP A 158 -87.53 -17.95 -5.17
N SER A 159 -87.25 -17.96 -6.48
CA SER A 159 -85.91 -18.23 -7.05
C SER A 159 -84.91 -17.13 -6.72
N ILE A 160 -85.35 -15.88 -6.69
CA ILE A 160 -84.52 -14.71 -6.37
C ILE A 160 -84.20 -14.69 -4.88
N GLU A 161 -85.18 -14.97 -4.01
CA GLU A 161 -84.96 -15.10 -2.56
C GLU A 161 -83.98 -16.23 -2.24
N ALA A 162 -84.13 -17.40 -2.87
CA ALA A 162 -83.21 -18.53 -2.71
C ALA A 162 -81.80 -18.22 -3.23
N SER A 163 -81.69 -17.55 -4.39
CA SER A 163 -80.39 -17.12 -4.94
C SER A 163 -79.67 -16.13 -4.01
N ALA A 164 -80.39 -15.15 -3.46
CA ALA A 164 -79.84 -14.19 -2.50
C ALA A 164 -79.37 -14.86 -1.20
N LYS A 165 -80.07 -15.90 -0.72
CA LYS A 165 -79.63 -16.71 0.43
C LYS A 165 -78.37 -17.52 0.11
N ALA A 166 -78.28 -18.13 -1.08
CA ALA A 166 -77.07 -18.83 -1.51
C ALA A 166 -75.84 -17.91 -1.55
N VAL A 167 -75.97 -16.70 -2.11
CA VAL A 167 -74.90 -15.68 -2.09
C VAL A 167 -74.55 -15.28 -0.66
N SER A 168 -75.54 -14.98 0.19
CA SER A 168 -75.33 -14.61 1.59
C SER A 168 -74.62 -15.70 2.41
N ALA A 169 -74.95 -16.97 2.19
CA ALA A 169 -74.29 -18.11 2.82
C ALA A 169 -72.82 -18.24 2.36
N VAL A 170 -72.53 -18.05 1.06
CA VAL A 170 -71.15 -18.00 0.54
C VAL A 170 -70.35 -16.83 1.10
N ASP A 171 -70.93 -15.62 1.16
CA ASP A 171 -70.22 -14.45 1.67
C ASP A 171 -69.96 -14.56 3.19
N GLN A 172 -70.86 -15.19 3.96
CA GLN A 172 -70.62 -15.54 5.36
C GLN A 172 -69.52 -16.59 5.52
N LEU A 173 -69.56 -17.66 4.71
CA LEU A 173 -68.56 -18.73 4.67
C LEU A 173 -67.15 -18.18 4.39
N LEU A 174 -67.02 -17.29 3.40
CA LEU A 174 -65.72 -16.75 2.97
C LEU A 174 -65.26 -15.52 3.79
N ALA A 175 -66.11 -14.94 4.63
CA ALA A 175 -65.78 -13.75 5.44
C ALA A 175 -64.51 -13.94 6.30
N ARG A 176 -64.33 -15.14 6.88
CA ARG A 176 -63.13 -15.46 7.66
C ARG A 176 -61.87 -15.43 6.80
N LEU A 177 -61.85 -16.18 5.69
CA LEU A 177 -60.69 -16.25 4.79
C LEU A 177 -60.34 -14.88 4.21
N LYS A 178 -61.36 -14.09 3.83
CA LYS A 178 -61.19 -12.71 3.39
C LYS A 178 -60.45 -11.89 4.47
N ASN A 179 -60.99 -11.82 5.69
CA ASN A 179 -60.41 -11.03 6.76
C ASN A 179 -58.99 -11.49 7.14
N GLU A 180 -58.71 -12.80 7.11
CA GLU A 180 -57.35 -13.33 7.34
C GLU A 180 -56.40 -12.89 6.21
N SER A 181 -56.85 -12.92 4.95
CA SER A 181 -56.04 -12.51 3.79
C SER A 181 -55.77 -11.01 3.73
N GLU A 182 -56.74 -10.17 4.12
CA GLU A 182 -56.57 -8.72 4.24
C GLU A 182 -55.57 -8.38 5.36
N LYS A 183 -55.63 -9.09 6.51
CA LYS A 183 -54.66 -8.93 7.60
C LYS A 183 -53.24 -9.36 7.19
N MET A 184 -53.08 -10.46 6.46
CA MET A 184 -51.75 -10.88 5.99
C MET A 184 -51.16 -9.93 4.93
N LEU A 185 -51.98 -9.20 4.18
CA LEU A 185 -51.51 -8.13 3.29
C LEU A 185 -50.95 -6.93 4.08
N GLU A 186 -51.57 -6.55 5.19
CA GLU A 186 -51.08 -5.52 6.13
C GLU A 186 -49.77 -5.95 6.82
N ASP A 187 -49.65 -7.23 7.20
CA ASP A 187 -48.40 -7.82 7.73
C ASP A 187 -47.25 -7.78 6.71
N LEU A 188 -47.51 -8.15 5.44
CA LEU A 188 -46.51 -8.02 4.37
C LEU A 188 -46.08 -6.56 4.13
N GLN A 189 -47.01 -5.60 4.15
CA GLN A 189 -46.68 -4.18 4.02
C GLN A 189 -45.81 -3.69 5.19
N THR A 190 -46.09 -4.17 6.41
CA THR A 190 -45.27 -3.90 7.61
C THR A 190 -43.87 -4.51 7.48
N LYS A 191 -43.78 -5.78 7.05
CA LYS A 191 -42.50 -6.48 6.79
C LYS A 191 -41.67 -5.80 5.70
N ARG A 192 -42.31 -5.27 4.64
CA ARG A 192 -41.61 -4.46 3.63
C ARG A 192 -41.01 -3.21 4.24
N LYS A 193 -41.76 -2.49 5.09
CA LYS A 193 -41.22 -1.31 5.78
C LYS A 193 -40.05 -1.69 6.69
N ASN A 194 -40.11 -2.82 7.40
CA ASN A 194 -38.99 -3.29 8.22
C ASN A 194 -37.72 -3.57 7.37
N LEU A 195 -37.87 -4.08 6.14
CA LEU A 195 -36.78 -4.22 5.18
C LEU A 195 -36.25 -2.87 4.67
N GLU A 196 -37.13 -1.90 4.41
CA GLU A 196 -36.75 -0.53 4.04
C GLU A 196 -35.96 0.17 5.17
N ASP A 197 -36.47 0.12 6.40
CA ASP A 197 -35.87 0.69 7.61
C ASP A 197 -34.50 0.02 7.93
N ALA A 198 -34.37 -1.29 7.67
CA ALA A 198 -33.11 -2.04 7.77
C ALA A 198 -32.14 -1.83 6.59
N GLN A 199 -32.47 -0.91 5.66
CA GLN A 199 -31.67 -0.56 4.48
C GLN A 199 -31.47 -1.71 3.47
N ALA A 200 -32.45 -2.60 3.29
CA ALA A 200 -32.39 -3.67 2.28
C ALA A 200 -32.14 -3.14 0.85
N ASN A 201 -32.51 -1.89 0.54
CA ASN A 201 -32.16 -1.21 -0.71
C ASN A 201 -30.64 -1.23 -1.02
N ASN A 202 -29.79 -1.16 0.00
CA ASN A 202 -28.33 -1.13 -0.13
C ASN A 202 -27.73 -2.54 -0.14
N PHE A 203 -28.22 -3.43 0.73
CA PHE A 203 -27.56 -4.70 1.05
C PHE A 203 -28.21 -5.95 0.40
N LEU A 204 -29.50 -5.86 0.05
CA LEU A 204 -30.31 -6.97 -0.45
C LEU A 204 -31.53 -6.50 -1.30
N PRO A 205 -31.34 -5.66 -2.35
CA PRO A 205 -32.44 -4.97 -3.03
C PRO A 205 -33.48 -5.89 -3.67
N ASN A 206 -33.07 -7.10 -4.08
CA ASN A 206 -33.97 -8.10 -4.66
C ASN A 206 -35.11 -8.50 -3.71
N SER A 207 -34.91 -8.48 -2.40
CA SER A 207 -35.93 -8.87 -1.42
C SER A 207 -37.06 -7.84 -1.33
N LEU A 208 -36.76 -6.55 -1.54
CA LEU A 208 -37.78 -5.51 -1.68
C LEU A 208 -38.55 -5.62 -3.01
N ILE A 209 -37.93 -6.13 -4.06
CA ILE A 209 -38.61 -6.46 -5.32
C ILE A 209 -39.54 -7.69 -5.12
N ASN A 210 -39.04 -8.76 -4.50
CA ASN A 210 -39.81 -9.97 -4.21
C ASN A 210 -41.05 -9.68 -3.37
N ILE A 211 -40.91 -8.97 -2.24
CA ILE A 211 -42.05 -8.71 -1.35
C ILE A 211 -43.07 -7.74 -1.98
N ASN A 212 -42.65 -6.76 -2.78
CA ASN A 212 -43.59 -5.92 -3.54
C ASN A 212 -44.36 -6.75 -4.59
N ASN A 213 -43.68 -7.67 -5.28
CA ASN A 213 -44.33 -8.60 -6.21
C ASN A 213 -45.34 -9.51 -5.49
N ALA A 214 -45.01 -10.01 -4.29
CA ALA A 214 -45.91 -10.79 -3.46
C ALA A 214 -47.13 -9.97 -2.98
N ILE A 215 -46.91 -8.76 -2.48
CA ILE A 215 -47.98 -7.81 -2.09
C ILE A 215 -48.95 -7.59 -3.27
N ASN A 216 -48.43 -7.29 -4.46
CA ASN A 216 -49.25 -7.10 -5.66
C ASN A 216 -50.06 -8.35 -6.05
N GLN A 217 -49.46 -9.55 -5.95
CA GLN A 217 -50.16 -10.81 -6.23
C GLN A 217 -51.26 -11.13 -5.20
N VAL A 218 -50.97 -10.93 -3.90
CA VAL A 218 -51.92 -11.12 -2.80
C VAL A 218 -53.08 -10.13 -2.93
N GLU A 219 -52.79 -8.84 -3.16
CA GLU A 219 -53.80 -7.80 -3.34
C GLU A 219 -54.74 -8.12 -4.51
N LYS A 220 -54.20 -8.55 -5.65
CA LYS A 220 -54.99 -8.99 -6.80
C LYS A 220 -55.88 -10.20 -6.47
N LYS A 221 -55.31 -11.21 -5.79
CA LYS A 221 -56.04 -12.43 -5.38
C LYS A 221 -57.20 -12.13 -4.44
N VAL A 222 -57.02 -11.18 -3.51
CA VAL A 222 -58.06 -10.76 -2.55
C VAL A 222 -59.12 -9.87 -3.19
N LYS A 223 -58.73 -8.87 -4.00
CA LYS A 223 -59.63 -7.83 -4.51
C LYS A 223 -60.33 -8.19 -5.83
N GLU A 224 -59.62 -8.82 -6.77
CA GLU A 224 -60.16 -9.14 -8.10
C GLU A 224 -60.65 -10.59 -8.20
N GLU A 225 -59.80 -11.55 -7.82
CA GLU A 225 -60.04 -12.97 -8.13
C GLU A 225 -60.90 -13.70 -7.07
N ARG A 226 -61.08 -13.09 -5.88
CA ARG A 226 -61.72 -13.67 -4.68
C ARG A 226 -61.15 -15.03 -4.27
N ASP A 227 -59.85 -15.22 -4.46
CA ASP A 227 -59.10 -16.46 -4.22
C ASP A 227 -58.25 -16.29 -2.95
N TYR A 228 -58.96 -16.23 -1.81
CA TYR A 228 -58.40 -15.93 -0.50
C TYR A 228 -57.47 -17.05 0.01
N LYS A 229 -57.75 -18.31 -0.34
CA LYS A 229 -56.90 -19.44 0.06
C LYS A 229 -55.54 -19.40 -0.64
N GLN A 230 -55.49 -19.11 -1.95
CA GLN A 230 -54.21 -18.91 -2.64
C GLN A 230 -53.52 -17.62 -2.19
N ALA A 231 -54.27 -16.54 -1.91
CA ALA A 231 -53.72 -15.31 -1.32
C ALA A 231 -52.99 -15.60 0.01
N LEU A 232 -53.60 -16.40 0.90
CA LEU A 232 -53.00 -16.78 2.19
C LEU A 232 -51.76 -17.67 2.04
N ILE A 233 -51.72 -18.56 1.04
CA ILE A 233 -50.53 -19.38 0.75
C ILE A 233 -49.36 -18.51 0.28
N ILE A 234 -49.60 -17.62 -0.69
CA ILE A 234 -48.58 -16.68 -1.20
C ILE A 234 -48.12 -15.75 -0.07
N ALA A 235 -49.05 -15.21 0.72
CA ALA A 235 -48.73 -14.28 1.80
C ALA A 235 -47.91 -14.93 2.93
N LYS A 236 -48.23 -16.16 3.34
CA LYS A 236 -47.48 -16.86 4.40
C LYS A 236 -46.08 -17.28 3.94
N ALA A 237 -45.92 -17.67 2.67
CA ALA A 237 -44.60 -17.92 2.08
C ALA A 237 -43.75 -16.63 2.03
N ALA A 238 -44.28 -15.55 1.44
CA ALA A 238 -43.57 -14.28 1.35
C ALA A 238 -43.28 -13.63 2.71
N ALA A 239 -44.15 -13.83 3.71
CA ALA A 239 -43.94 -13.35 5.07
C ALA A 239 -42.77 -14.07 5.77
N THR A 240 -42.51 -15.33 5.43
CA THR A 240 -41.35 -16.10 5.93
C THR A 240 -40.08 -15.65 5.21
N GLU A 241 -40.11 -15.59 3.87
CA GLU A 241 -38.99 -15.11 3.04
C GLU A 241 -38.57 -13.68 3.47
N ALA A 242 -39.52 -12.82 3.86
CA ALA A 242 -39.25 -11.47 4.34
C ALA A 242 -38.46 -11.43 5.66
N ASP A 243 -38.72 -12.33 6.61
CA ASP A 243 -37.99 -12.37 7.89
C ASP A 243 -36.56 -12.94 7.71
N GLU A 244 -36.40 -13.95 6.85
CA GLU A 244 -35.09 -14.49 6.47
C GLU A 244 -34.24 -13.41 5.76
N ASN A 245 -34.83 -12.71 4.78
CA ASN A 245 -34.21 -11.59 4.08
C ASN A 245 -33.88 -10.41 5.01
N LEU A 246 -34.69 -10.16 6.04
CA LEU A 246 -34.45 -9.09 7.02
C LEU A 246 -33.21 -9.40 7.87
N ASN A 247 -33.06 -10.65 8.31
CA ASN A 247 -31.90 -11.08 9.09
C ASN A 247 -30.61 -11.09 8.23
N GLU A 248 -30.66 -11.58 6.99
CA GLU A 248 -29.53 -11.52 6.04
C GLU A 248 -29.16 -10.07 5.67
N THR A 249 -30.14 -9.16 5.58
CA THR A 249 -29.90 -7.71 5.41
C THR A 249 -29.13 -7.14 6.59
N LYS A 250 -29.62 -7.35 7.83
CA LYS A 250 -28.95 -6.86 9.05
C LYS A 250 -27.54 -7.43 9.20
N LYS A 251 -27.36 -8.72 8.89
CA LYS A 251 -26.05 -9.40 8.89
C LYS A 251 -25.05 -8.78 7.91
N ARG A 252 -25.48 -8.44 6.69
CA ARG A 252 -24.61 -7.76 5.72
C ARG A 252 -24.20 -6.36 6.19
N HIS A 253 -25.16 -5.59 6.70
CA HIS A 253 -24.91 -4.25 7.25
C HIS A 253 -23.95 -4.31 8.45
N GLY A 254 -24.20 -5.23 9.40
CA GLY A 254 -23.34 -5.46 10.55
C GLY A 254 -21.92 -5.88 10.16
N LYS A 255 -21.75 -6.74 9.15
CA LYS A 255 -20.43 -7.12 8.63
C LYS A 255 -19.66 -5.92 8.07
N GLN A 256 -20.30 -5.05 7.26
CA GLN A 256 -19.62 -3.88 6.72
C GLN A 256 -19.23 -2.88 7.82
N LEU A 257 -20.05 -2.72 8.87
CA LEU A 257 -19.69 -1.89 10.03
C LEU A 257 -18.54 -2.48 10.85
N LEU A 258 -18.48 -3.81 11.00
CA LEU A 258 -17.35 -4.52 11.60
C LEU A 258 -16.05 -4.31 10.81
N GLU A 259 -16.07 -4.50 9.49
CA GLU A 259 -14.92 -4.24 8.60
C GLU A 259 -14.45 -2.77 8.68
N THR A 260 -15.40 -1.83 8.81
CA THR A 260 -15.10 -0.41 8.99
C THR A 260 -14.45 -0.13 10.35
N LEU A 261 -14.91 -0.78 11.43
CA LEU A 261 -14.33 -0.66 12.76
C LEU A 261 -12.94 -1.27 12.84
N GLU A 262 -12.74 -2.47 12.27
CA GLU A 262 -11.44 -3.14 12.17
C GLU A 262 -10.42 -2.25 11.47
N SER A 263 -10.79 -1.66 10.33
CA SER A 263 -9.94 -0.71 9.60
C SER A 263 -9.57 0.54 10.41
N LYS A 264 -10.49 1.06 11.24
CA LYS A 264 -10.22 2.23 12.10
C LYS A 264 -9.39 1.89 13.34
N ILE A 265 -9.55 0.69 13.89
CA ILE A 265 -8.69 0.19 14.98
C ILE A 265 -7.26 -0.03 14.45
N ALA A 266 -7.12 -0.59 13.24
CA ALA A 266 -5.84 -0.71 12.55
C ALA A 266 -5.21 0.67 12.24
N GLU A 267 -6.00 1.66 11.81
CA GLU A 267 -5.55 3.05 11.63
C GLU A 267 -4.99 3.61 12.96
N ALA A 268 -5.73 3.49 14.07
CA ALA A 268 -5.28 3.92 15.38
C ALA A 268 -3.95 3.25 15.79
N ILE A 269 -3.83 1.93 15.59
CA ILE A 269 -2.60 1.19 15.89
C ILE A 269 -1.43 1.71 15.04
N SER A 270 -1.64 1.97 13.74
CA SER A 270 -0.63 2.52 12.84
C SER A 270 -0.19 3.95 13.19
N GLU A 271 -1.07 4.72 13.84
CA GLU A 271 -0.78 6.07 14.34
C GLU A 271 0.00 6.09 15.67
N GLU A 272 0.42 4.92 16.17
CA GLU A 272 1.15 4.69 17.43
C GLU A 272 0.26 4.67 18.70
N ALA A 273 -1.04 4.34 18.59
CA ALA A 273 -1.97 4.26 19.74
C ALA A 273 -1.52 3.35 20.90
N PRO A 274 -0.81 2.21 20.70
CA PRO A 274 -0.26 1.42 21.79
C PRO A 274 0.75 2.16 22.68
N ILE A 275 1.32 3.27 22.19
CA ILE A 275 2.25 4.12 22.93
C ILE A 275 1.48 5.27 23.61
N TYR A 276 0.67 6.00 22.85
CA TYR A 276 0.09 7.27 23.31
C TYR A 276 -1.35 7.19 23.87
N ALA A 277 -2.09 6.11 23.61
CA ALA A 277 -3.51 5.98 23.94
C ALA A 277 -3.94 4.55 24.37
N ALA A 278 -3.02 3.77 24.94
CA ALA A 278 -3.15 2.32 25.17
C ALA A 278 -4.45 1.89 25.91
N GLU A 279 -4.89 2.63 26.94
CA GLU A 279 -6.13 2.32 27.68
C GLU A 279 -7.39 2.49 26.82
N GLN A 280 -7.42 3.54 25.98
CA GLN A 280 -8.53 3.81 25.07
C GLN A 280 -8.56 2.82 23.91
N LEU A 281 -7.38 2.41 23.41
CA LEU A 281 -7.24 1.33 22.43
C LEU A 281 -7.78 0.01 23.00
N LYS A 282 -7.34 -0.39 24.21
CA LYS A 282 -7.81 -1.61 24.89
C LYS A 282 -9.33 -1.60 25.10
N THR A 283 -9.88 -0.49 25.60
CA THR A 283 -11.33 -0.35 25.81
C THR A 283 -12.12 -0.44 24.48
N THR A 284 -11.53 0.03 23.38
CA THR A 284 -12.11 -0.05 22.03
C THR A 284 -12.04 -1.47 21.48
N GLN A 285 -10.93 -2.19 21.71
CA GLN A 285 -10.76 -3.60 21.34
C GLN A 285 -11.73 -4.51 22.11
N GLU A 286 -11.83 -4.39 23.43
CA GLU A 286 -12.81 -5.12 24.26
C GLU A 286 -14.26 -4.86 23.81
N SER A 287 -14.57 -3.61 23.42
CA SER A 287 -15.87 -3.27 22.85
C SER A 287 -16.11 -3.93 21.49
N PHE A 288 -15.08 -4.00 20.64
CA PHE A 288 -15.15 -4.61 19.30
C PHE A 288 -15.28 -6.13 19.38
N GLU A 289 -14.54 -6.78 20.28
CA GLU A 289 -14.65 -8.21 20.58
C GLU A 289 -16.06 -8.60 21.05
N SER A 290 -16.70 -7.77 21.90
CA SER A 290 -18.10 -7.97 22.29
C SER A 290 -19.07 -7.88 21.11
N ILE A 291 -18.85 -6.96 20.18
CA ILE A 291 -19.69 -6.79 18.98
C ILE A 291 -19.46 -7.94 17.99
N LEU A 292 -18.22 -8.43 17.84
CA LEU A 292 -17.91 -9.64 17.08
C LEU A 292 -18.62 -10.87 17.67
N LYS A 293 -18.64 -11.00 19.00
CA LYS A 293 -19.37 -12.09 19.67
C LYS A 293 -20.87 -12.03 19.40
N ASP A 294 -21.48 -10.86 19.54
CA ASP A 294 -22.91 -10.65 19.22
C ASP A 294 -23.22 -10.97 17.73
N PHE A 295 -22.25 -10.77 16.82
CA PHE A 295 -22.39 -11.12 15.41
C PHE A 295 -22.37 -12.63 15.15
N TYR A 296 -21.48 -13.37 15.81
CA TYR A 296 -21.47 -14.85 15.74
C TYR A 296 -22.68 -15.48 16.45
N ASP A 297 -23.16 -14.86 17.53
CA ASP A 297 -24.41 -15.22 18.21
C ASP A 297 -25.68 -14.84 17.40
N ASN A 298 -25.53 -14.27 16.20
CA ASN A 298 -26.60 -13.79 15.30
C ASN A 298 -27.47 -12.65 15.87
N GLN A 299 -27.01 -11.95 16.91
CA GLN A 299 -27.71 -10.83 17.53
C GLN A 299 -27.51 -9.52 16.75
N PHE A 300 -27.87 -9.52 15.45
CA PHE A 300 -27.50 -8.44 14.53
C PHE A 300 -28.03 -7.06 14.92
N ASP A 301 -29.13 -6.96 15.65
CA ASP A 301 -29.60 -5.67 16.18
C ASP A 301 -28.66 -5.10 17.28
N SER A 302 -28.12 -5.96 18.15
CA SER A 302 -27.06 -5.60 19.12
C SER A 302 -25.78 -5.16 18.40
N VAL A 303 -25.42 -5.87 17.33
CA VAL A 303 -24.25 -5.54 16.50
C VAL A 303 -24.37 -4.14 15.89
N LEU A 304 -25.53 -3.80 15.31
CA LEU A 304 -25.74 -2.52 14.65
C LEU A 304 -25.68 -1.35 15.66
N ASP A 305 -26.37 -1.44 16.79
CA ASP A 305 -26.35 -0.42 17.85
C ASP A 305 -24.96 -0.31 18.52
N GLY A 306 -24.32 -1.45 18.83
CA GLY A 306 -22.98 -1.49 19.39
C GLY A 306 -21.93 -0.87 18.46
N ALA A 307 -21.93 -1.27 17.18
CA ALA A 307 -21.00 -0.73 16.19
C ALA A 307 -21.21 0.77 15.95
N GLN A 308 -22.46 1.22 15.83
CA GLN A 308 -22.79 2.63 15.63
C GLN A 308 -22.37 3.52 16.81
N ARG A 309 -22.27 2.97 18.03
CA ARG A 309 -21.70 3.64 19.22
C ARG A 309 -20.17 3.57 19.28
N LEU A 310 -19.54 2.56 18.70
CA LEU A 310 -18.09 2.37 18.75
C LEU A 310 -17.33 3.16 17.69
N VAL A 311 -17.92 3.39 16.50
CA VAL A 311 -17.31 4.21 15.43
C VAL A 311 -16.81 5.58 15.94
N PRO A 312 -17.64 6.44 16.57
CA PRO A 312 -17.18 7.75 17.03
C PRO A 312 -16.14 7.69 18.17
N LYS A 313 -16.14 6.63 18.99
CA LYS A 313 -15.06 6.40 19.97
C LYS A 313 -13.73 6.08 19.29
N THR A 314 -13.78 5.29 18.22
CA THR A 314 -12.58 4.91 17.45
C THR A 314 -12.02 6.13 16.71
N ASP A 315 -12.88 6.98 16.16
CA ASP A 315 -12.48 8.28 15.58
C ASP A 315 -11.83 9.22 16.61
N GLN A 316 -12.35 9.25 17.85
CA GLN A 316 -11.72 10.00 18.95
C GLN A 316 -10.35 9.41 19.34
N LEU A 317 -10.23 8.08 19.43
CA LEU A 317 -8.97 7.38 19.69
C LEU A 317 -7.89 7.73 18.65
N ILE A 318 -8.22 7.67 17.35
CA ILE A 318 -7.32 8.06 16.27
C ILE A 318 -6.89 9.52 16.42
N THR A 319 -7.84 10.42 16.70
CA THR A 319 -7.58 11.87 16.85
C THR A 319 -6.66 12.17 18.03
N ILE A 320 -6.93 11.59 19.21
CA ILE A 320 -6.11 11.75 20.42
C ILE A 320 -4.71 11.20 20.18
N THR A 321 -4.60 10.02 19.58
CA THR A 321 -3.32 9.39 19.23
C THR A 321 -2.49 10.29 18.31
N ARG A 322 -3.09 10.81 17.22
CA ARG A 322 -2.43 11.75 16.30
C ARG A 322 -1.92 13.00 17.01
N ILE A 323 -2.72 13.57 17.92
CA ILE A 323 -2.34 14.76 18.69
C ILE A 323 -1.10 14.50 19.55
N GLU A 324 -1.10 13.45 20.39
CA GLU A 324 0.02 13.17 21.30
C GLU A 324 1.28 12.70 20.54
N ALA A 325 1.13 11.85 19.51
CA ALA A 325 2.25 11.44 18.66
C ALA A 325 2.92 12.65 17.98
N THR A 326 2.13 13.61 17.50
CA THR A 326 2.64 14.82 16.84
C THR A 326 3.37 15.74 17.83
N LYS A 327 2.84 15.93 19.04
CA LYS A 327 3.54 16.67 20.11
C LYS A 327 4.90 16.06 20.41
N ASP A 328 4.96 14.74 20.54
CA ASP A 328 6.21 14.02 20.81
C ASP A 328 7.21 14.18 19.65
N LYS A 329 6.79 14.03 18.38
CA LYS A 329 7.73 14.24 17.26
C LYS A 329 8.25 15.70 17.22
N ILE A 330 7.38 16.70 17.45
CA ILE A 330 7.79 18.12 17.54
C ILE A 330 8.76 18.34 18.72
N ALA A 331 8.49 17.78 19.89
CA ALA A 331 9.38 17.87 21.05
C ALA A 331 10.76 17.23 20.76
N ASN A 332 10.80 16.10 20.04
CA ASN A 332 12.03 15.44 19.62
C ASN A 332 12.82 16.28 18.59
N VAL A 333 12.16 16.99 17.67
CA VAL A 333 12.82 17.97 16.78
C VAL A 333 13.41 19.13 17.59
N ASN A 334 12.64 19.73 18.50
CA ASN A 334 13.11 20.84 19.34
C ASN A 334 14.24 20.45 20.30
N SER A 335 14.21 19.23 20.84
CA SER A 335 15.33 18.65 21.59
C SER A 335 16.56 18.45 20.70
N SER A 336 16.37 17.96 19.46
CA SER A 336 17.47 17.79 18.50
C SER A 336 18.10 19.12 18.09
N ILE A 337 17.29 20.17 17.86
CA ILE A 337 17.78 21.54 17.61
C ILE A 337 18.63 22.03 18.80
N THR A 338 18.20 21.78 20.04
CA THR A 338 18.94 22.16 21.24
C THR A 338 20.29 21.43 21.34
N ALA A 339 20.32 20.10 21.15
CA ALA A 339 21.56 19.33 21.16
C ALA A 339 22.55 19.76 20.05
N LEU A 340 22.05 20.11 18.85
CA LEU A 340 22.89 20.64 17.76
C LEU A 340 23.42 22.06 18.08
N LYS A 341 22.67 22.88 18.85
CA LYS A 341 23.19 24.17 19.38
C LYS A 341 24.30 23.95 20.39
N GLU A 342 24.16 22.99 21.31
CA GLU A 342 25.17 22.68 22.33
C GLU A 342 26.50 22.16 21.75
N GLN A 343 26.46 21.50 20.58
CA GLN A 343 27.67 21.12 19.84
C GLN A 343 28.23 22.26 18.94
N ASP A 344 27.75 23.50 19.06
CA ASP A 344 28.14 24.66 18.24
C ASP A 344 28.02 24.42 16.72
N VAL A 345 27.04 23.64 16.24
CA VAL A 345 26.94 23.28 14.81
C VAL A 345 26.98 24.51 13.89
N GLU A 346 26.36 25.63 14.27
CA GLU A 346 26.36 26.87 13.50
C GLU A 346 27.76 27.50 13.30
N ARG A 347 28.73 27.17 14.18
CA ARG A 347 30.14 27.61 14.07
C ARG A 347 30.95 26.77 13.07
N TYR A 348 30.58 25.51 12.88
CA TYR A 348 31.31 24.54 12.05
C TYR A 348 30.63 24.25 10.70
N LEU A 349 29.30 24.39 10.65
CA LEU A 349 28.43 24.17 9.49
C LEU A 349 27.38 25.31 9.43
N PRO A 350 27.80 26.57 9.14
CA PRO A 350 26.91 27.73 9.16
C PRO A 350 25.73 27.58 8.19
N GLY A 351 24.57 28.10 8.59
CA GLY A 351 23.31 28.02 7.87
C GLY A 351 22.60 26.66 7.91
N ARG A 352 23.26 25.58 8.39
CA ARG A 352 22.66 24.23 8.39
C ARG A 352 21.62 23.99 9.48
N LEU A 353 21.61 24.78 10.55
CA LEU A 353 20.60 24.65 11.60
C LEU A 353 19.31 25.44 11.30
N GLN A 354 19.36 26.40 10.36
CA GLN A 354 18.21 27.24 10.03
C GLN A 354 17.05 26.48 9.37
N PRO A 355 17.26 25.54 8.41
CA PRO A 355 16.17 24.75 7.84
C PRO A 355 15.38 23.94 8.87
N ILE A 356 16.07 23.29 9.81
CA ILE A 356 15.42 22.49 10.87
C ILE A 356 14.56 23.39 11.78
N GLN A 357 15.04 24.60 12.10
CA GLN A 357 14.27 25.58 12.88
C GLN A 357 13.03 26.08 12.14
N VAL A 358 13.12 26.34 10.83
CA VAL A 358 11.95 26.71 10.01
C VAL A 358 10.93 25.57 9.98
N ILE A 359 11.36 24.34 9.70
CA ILE A 359 10.49 23.15 9.66
C ILE A 359 9.81 22.91 11.01
N ALA A 360 10.51 23.10 12.13
CA ALA A 360 9.92 23.03 13.47
C ALA A 360 8.81 24.07 13.68
N THR A 361 9.06 25.34 13.29
CA THR A 361 8.02 26.39 13.39
C THR A 361 6.84 26.16 12.43
N GLU A 362 7.05 25.55 11.27
CA GLU A 362 5.97 25.11 10.38
C GLU A 362 5.13 23.98 11.02
N ALA A 363 5.78 22.99 11.64
CA ALA A 363 5.09 21.90 12.34
C ALA A 363 4.27 22.42 13.52
N GLU A 364 4.82 23.34 14.33
CA GLU A 364 4.09 23.99 15.42
C GLU A 364 2.91 24.84 14.90
N LEU A 365 3.07 25.55 13.78
CA LEU A 365 1.99 26.36 13.20
C LEU A 365 0.86 25.48 12.64
N LEU A 366 1.17 24.38 11.96
CA LEU A 366 0.18 23.40 11.49
C LEU A 366 -0.54 22.72 12.67
N PHE A 367 0.18 22.35 13.72
CA PHE A 367 -0.38 21.75 14.93
C PHE A 367 -1.37 22.70 15.62
N ASN A 368 -1.00 23.98 15.79
CA ASN A 368 -1.88 25.01 16.36
C ASN A 368 -3.11 25.33 15.48
N ASN A 369 -3.03 25.07 14.17
CA ASN A 369 -4.16 25.16 13.24
C ASN A 369 -5.03 23.88 13.20
N ASN A 370 -4.71 22.85 14.00
CA ASN A 370 -5.34 21.53 14.05
C ASN A 370 -5.07 20.62 12.83
N ASP A 371 -4.09 20.95 11.98
CA ASP A 371 -3.58 20.01 10.96
C ASP A 371 -2.49 19.12 11.58
N TYR A 372 -2.94 18.13 12.36
CA TYR A 372 -2.04 17.20 13.04
C TYR A 372 -1.27 16.30 12.06
N ASN A 373 -1.83 16.01 10.88
CA ASN A 373 -1.16 15.15 9.89
C ASN A 373 -0.06 15.92 9.15
N GLY A 374 -0.32 17.15 8.70
CA GLY A 374 0.70 18.04 8.14
C GLY A 374 1.80 18.36 9.16
N ALA A 375 1.43 18.59 10.41
CA ALA A 375 2.38 18.79 11.51
C ALA A 375 3.24 17.54 11.80
N LYS A 376 2.65 16.33 11.81
CA LYS A 376 3.38 15.06 11.98
C LYS A 376 4.38 14.85 10.85
N GLN A 377 3.97 15.09 9.59
CA GLN A 377 4.88 14.99 8.45
C GLN A 377 6.02 16.00 8.54
N LYS A 378 5.74 17.28 8.85
CA LYS A 378 6.79 18.30 9.01
C LYS A 378 7.75 17.98 10.16
N ALA A 379 7.27 17.42 11.27
CA ALA A 379 8.14 16.96 12.34
C ALA A 379 9.06 15.81 11.88
N LEU A 380 8.56 14.87 11.08
CA LEU A 380 9.38 13.81 10.47
C LEU A 380 10.39 14.37 9.46
N ASP A 381 10.01 15.33 8.62
CA ASP A 381 10.93 16.04 7.71
C ASP A 381 12.07 16.73 8.50
N GLY A 382 11.76 17.31 9.66
CA GLY A 382 12.72 17.94 10.56
C GLY A 382 13.71 16.94 11.19
N LEU A 383 13.26 15.72 11.51
CA LEU A 383 14.13 14.63 11.96
C LEU A 383 15.00 14.08 10.81
N ALA A 384 14.47 14.03 9.57
CA ALA A 384 15.27 13.65 8.41
C ALA A 384 16.36 14.69 8.07
N GLU A 385 16.08 15.99 8.23
CA GLU A 385 17.09 17.04 8.06
C GLU A 385 18.10 17.07 9.22
N ARG A 386 17.70 16.74 10.46
CA ARG A 386 18.64 16.47 11.58
C ARG A 386 19.68 15.43 11.17
N ASP A 387 19.27 14.31 10.60
CA ASP A 387 20.19 13.21 10.25
C ASP A 387 21.17 13.61 9.14
N ARG A 388 20.75 14.46 8.19
CA ARG A 388 21.64 15.06 7.20
C ARG A 388 22.68 15.99 7.84
N VAL A 389 22.28 16.80 8.83
CA VAL A 389 23.20 17.69 9.57
C VAL A 389 24.17 16.88 10.42
N VAL A 390 23.71 15.82 11.09
CA VAL A 390 24.57 14.90 11.86
C VAL A 390 25.59 14.20 10.96
N ALA A 391 25.18 13.66 9.81
CA ALA A 391 26.08 13.01 8.85
C ALA A 391 27.12 14.00 8.27
N ALA A 392 26.72 15.24 7.97
CA ALA A 392 27.66 16.28 7.53
C ALA A 392 28.68 16.65 8.62
N PHE A 393 28.27 16.63 9.89
CA PHE A 393 29.14 16.99 11.02
C PHE A 393 30.09 15.84 11.41
N ASP A 394 29.65 14.58 11.28
CA ASP A 394 30.53 13.41 11.36
C ASP A 394 31.58 13.41 10.25
N SER A 395 31.21 13.72 9.01
CA SER A 395 32.18 13.83 7.90
C SER A 395 33.21 14.94 8.13
N LEU A 396 32.83 16.05 8.75
CA LEU A 396 33.76 17.12 9.14
C LEU A 396 34.71 16.67 10.28
N ALA A 397 34.22 15.87 11.24
CA ALA A 397 35.04 15.24 12.26
C ALA A 397 36.02 14.22 11.67
N GLU A 398 35.58 13.40 10.72
CA GLU A 398 36.41 12.45 9.97
C GLU A 398 37.53 13.14 9.20
N GLN A 399 37.22 14.19 8.43
CA GLN A 399 38.21 14.96 7.71
C GLN A 399 39.23 15.60 8.67
N THR A 400 38.77 16.14 9.80
CA THR A 400 39.66 16.73 10.81
C THR A 400 40.58 15.68 11.45
N ILE A 401 40.06 14.49 11.79
CA ILE A 401 40.84 13.36 12.32
C ILE A 401 41.82 12.84 11.28
N THR A 402 41.43 12.76 10.00
CA THR A 402 42.30 12.29 8.91
C THR A 402 43.49 13.24 8.70
N VAL A 403 43.26 14.55 8.72
CA VAL A 403 44.34 15.56 8.65
C VAL A 403 45.25 15.47 9.89
N ALA A 404 44.67 15.26 11.08
CA ALA A 404 45.44 15.10 12.31
C ALA A 404 46.31 13.83 12.32
N ASP A 405 45.78 12.71 11.82
CA ASP A 405 46.48 11.42 11.66
C ASP A 405 47.63 11.55 10.64
N GLN A 406 47.37 12.18 9.48
CA GLN A 406 48.41 12.50 8.49
C GLN A 406 49.51 13.42 9.06
N ALA A 407 49.15 14.46 9.81
CA ALA A 407 50.12 15.37 10.45
C ALA A 407 50.96 14.64 11.50
N LEU A 408 50.33 13.80 12.34
CA LEU A 408 51.03 13.01 13.35
C LEU A 408 51.96 11.96 12.73
N ASN A 409 51.54 11.31 11.63
CA ASN A 409 52.38 10.38 10.87
C ASN A 409 53.59 11.10 10.24
N ALA A 410 53.38 12.30 9.66
CA ALA A 410 54.48 13.10 9.11
C ALA A 410 55.48 13.56 10.20
N ALA A 411 54.99 14.00 11.36
CA ALA A 411 55.81 14.35 12.51
C ALA A 411 56.58 13.12 13.05
N THR A 412 55.92 11.96 13.11
CA THR A 412 56.48 10.67 13.53
C THR A 412 57.64 10.24 12.62
N GLN A 413 57.42 10.23 11.31
CA GLN A 413 58.47 9.92 10.33
C GLN A 413 59.62 10.93 10.34
N THR A 414 59.34 12.22 10.58
CA THR A 414 60.38 13.26 10.65
C THR A 414 61.25 13.07 11.90
N TYR A 415 60.63 12.76 13.04
CA TYR A 415 61.31 12.44 14.29
C TYR A 415 62.17 11.17 14.18
N GLU A 416 61.66 10.11 13.54
CA GLU A 416 62.41 8.86 13.33
C GLU A 416 63.57 9.03 12.34
N LYS A 417 63.39 9.85 11.29
CA LYS A 417 64.49 10.26 10.41
C LYS A 417 65.57 11.01 11.19
N MET A 418 65.21 11.97 12.04
CA MET A 418 66.17 12.65 12.93
C MET A 418 66.97 11.65 13.78
N LEU A 419 66.32 10.68 14.43
CA LEU A 419 67.02 9.65 15.20
C LEU A 419 68.00 8.84 14.34
N SER A 420 67.60 8.46 13.11
CA SER A 420 68.48 7.72 12.19
C SER A 420 69.69 8.53 11.71
N PHE A 421 69.54 9.85 11.51
CA PHE A 421 70.65 10.75 11.14
C PHE A 421 71.75 10.82 12.20
N PHE A 422 71.40 10.59 13.48
CA PHE A 422 72.34 10.63 14.61
C PHE A 422 72.79 9.24 15.10
N ALA A 423 72.41 8.15 14.42
CA ALA A 423 72.71 6.77 14.84
C ALA A 423 73.99 6.16 14.24
N ALA A 424 74.77 6.94 13.47
CA ALA A 424 75.99 6.46 12.81
C ALA A 424 77.16 6.20 13.79
N PRO A 425 78.06 5.22 13.50
CA PRO A 425 79.10 4.81 14.44
C PRO A 425 80.18 5.88 14.66
N ALA A 426 80.71 5.94 15.89
CA ALA A 426 81.53 7.01 16.45
C ALA A 426 82.97 7.15 15.90
N THR A 427 83.27 6.64 14.70
CA THR A 427 84.63 6.59 14.13
C THR A 427 85.08 7.85 13.36
N ARG A 428 84.21 8.86 13.18
CA ARG A 428 84.57 10.19 12.65
C ARG A 428 83.83 11.33 13.35
N VAL A 429 84.09 11.52 14.65
CA VAL A 429 83.69 12.72 15.38
C VAL A 429 84.91 13.32 16.07
N ALA A 430 85.44 14.41 15.51
CA ALA A 430 86.44 15.22 16.20
C ALA A 430 85.72 16.04 17.29
N ALA A 431 85.88 15.64 18.55
CA ALA A 431 85.55 16.40 19.77
C ALA A 431 84.33 17.37 19.70
N VAL A 432 83.15 16.88 19.32
CA VAL A 432 81.90 17.61 19.57
C VAL A 432 81.73 17.78 21.08
N ASP A 433 81.45 19.00 21.54
CA ASP A 433 81.30 19.30 22.96
C ASP A 433 80.17 18.45 23.57
N SER A 434 80.52 17.61 24.54
CA SER A 434 79.62 16.72 25.29
C SER A 434 78.36 17.39 25.84
N ARG A 435 78.40 18.72 26.06
CA ARG A 435 77.25 19.52 26.49
C ARG A 435 76.16 19.65 25.42
N ILE A 436 76.55 19.71 24.14
CA ILE A 436 75.62 19.80 23.00
C ILE A 436 74.89 18.46 22.83
N GLU A 437 75.64 17.36 22.90
CA GLU A 437 75.11 15.99 22.83
C GLU A 437 74.09 15.72 23.95
N ALA A 438 74.40 16.10 25.20
CA ALA A 438 73.49 15.96 26.34
C ALA A 438 72.20 16.79 26.18
N ARG A 439 72.31 18.04 25.69
CA ARG A 439 71.14 18.89 25.40
C ARG A 439 70.26 18.26 24.30
N ARG A 440 70.86 17.73 23.23
CA ARG A 440 70.14 17.03 22.14
C ARG A 440 69.31 15.86 22.67
N GLN A 441 69.88 15.05 23.56
CA GLN A 441 69.20 13.89 24.14
C GLN A 441 68.01 14.29 25.03
N SER A 442 68.11 15.41 25.77
CA SER A 442 66.98 15.96 26.53
C SER A 442 65.85 16.45 25.62
N GLU A 443 66.17 17.29 24.63
CA GLU A 443 65.14 17.86 23.73
C GLU A 443 64.47 16.79 22.85
N ALA A 444 65.21 15.76 22.43
CA ALA A 444 64.63 14.60 21.73
C ALA A 444 63.68 13.77 22.62
N THR A 445 63.92 13.71 23.93
CA THR A 445 63.05 13.01 24.90
C THR A 445 61.73 13.75 25.10
N ASP A 446 61.77 15.08 25.23
CA ASP A 446 60.57 15.92 25.32
C ASP A 446 59.69 15.82 24.05
N LEU A 447 60.31 15.75 22.87
CA LEU A 447 59.59 15.57 21.61
C LEU A 447 58.94 14.18 21.51
N ALA A 448 59.58 13.12 22.00
CA ALA A 448 58.96 11.79 22.09
C ALA A 448 57.74 11.79 23.03
N ALA A 449 57.83 12.48 24.18
CA ALA A 449 56.72 12.60 25.11
C ALA A 449 55.53 13.35 24.49
N ARG A 450 55.78 14.47 23.79
CA ARG A 450 54.73 15.21 23.05
C ARG A 450 54.12 14.40 21.92
N ARG A 451 54.93 13.63 21.18
CA ARG A 451 54.46 12.71 20.13
C ARG A 451 53.51 11.65 20.69
N LYS A 452 53.83 11.09 21.87
CA LYS A 452 52.98 10.11 22.57
C LYS A 452 51.66 10.72 23.03
N ALA A 453 51.69 11.90 23.64
CA ALA A 453 50.46 12.61 24.05
C ALA A 453 49.58 12.98 22.85
N ALA A 454 50.16 13.37 21.71
CA ALA A 454 49.42 13.63 20.48
C ALA A 454 48.75 12.36 19.90
N ALA A 455 49.37 11.19 20.04
CA ALA A 455 48.74 9.91 19.67
C ALA A 455 47.57 9.56 20.60
N GLU A 456 47.74 9.72 21.92
CA GLU A 456 46.69 9.49 22.92
C GLU A 456 45.49 10.42 22.73
N ASN A 457 45.73 11.70 22.39
CA ASN A 457 44.68 12.64 22.03
C ASN A 457 44.00 12.32 20.67
N LEU A 458 44.70 11.70 19.73
CA LEU A 458 44.13 11.28 18.44
C LEU A 458 43.18 10.09 18.62
N ASP A 459 43.55 9.13 19.46
CA ASP A 459 42.66 8.03 19.82
C ASP A 459 41.48 8.51 20.68
N ALA A 460 41.68 9.52 21.54
CA ALA A 460 40.57 10.20 22.22
C ALA A 460 39.62 10.89 21.22
N ALA A 461 40.14 11.55 20.17
CA ALA A 461 39.32 12.17 19.13
C ALA A 461 38.53 11.13 18.33
N LYS A 462 39.16 10.01 17.95
CA LYS A 462 38.51 8.86 17.30
C LYS A 462 37.37 8.29 18.16
N ASN A 463 37.61 8.07 19.46
CA ASN A 463 36.58 7.63 20.40
C ASN A 463 35.44 8.65 20.57
N ASN A 464 35.75 9.95 20.64
CA ASN A 464 34.73 11.01 20.74
C ASN A 464 33.86 11.12 19.48
N ARG A 465 34.41 10.85 18.28
CA ARG A 465 33.61 10.69 17.05
C ARG A 465 32.64 9.51 17.18
N THR A 466 33.11 8.35 17.61
CA THR A 466 32.26 7.15 17.81
C THR A 466 31.16 7.35 18.85
N GLN A 467 31.34 8.29 19.80
CA GLN A 467 30.32 8.69 20.78
C GLN A 467 29.42 9.86 20.31
N SER A 468 29.47 10.25 19.02
CA SER A 468 28.73 11.38 18.44
C SER A 468 29.00 12.74 19.11
N GLN A 469 30.18 12.91 19.73
CA GLN A 469 30.64 14.15 20.35
C GLN A 469 31.52 14.94 19.36
N PHE A 470 30.99 15.21 18.16
CA PHE A 470 31.74 15.66 16.99
C PHE A 470 32.53 16.95 17.24
N LYS A 471 31.97 17.91 17.99
CA LYS A 471 32.69 19.12 18.43
C LYS A 471 34.01 18.78 19.14
N LYS A 472 33.99 17.89 20.15
CA LYS A 472 35.20 17.49 20.87
C LYS A 472 36.19 16.76 19.97
N ALA A 473 35.70 15.90 19.08
CA ALA A 473 36.54 15.20 18.11
C ALA A 473 37.26 16.17 17.14
N ILE A 474 36.56 17.21 16.68
CA ILE A 474 37.13 18.28 15.84
C ILE A 474 38.11 19.15 16.62
N GLU A 475 37.80 19.52 17.87
CA GLU A 475 38.67 20.33 18.72
C GLU A 475 39.96 19.58 19.09
N GLN A 476 39.87 18.32 19.51
CA GLN A 476 41.02 17.46 19.78
C GLN A 476 41.81 17.12 18.51
N GLY A 477 41.17 16.85 17.38
CA GLY A 477 41.88 16.64 16.10
C GLY A 477 42.73 17.85 15.70
N LYS A 478 42.23 19.08 15.94
CA LYS A 478 43.00 20.31 15.74
C LYS A 478 44.15 20.45 16.74
N GLU A 479 43.93 20.10 18.01
CA GLU A 479 44.99 20.09 19.03
C GLU A 479 46.10 19.06 18.69
N VAL A 480 45.75 17.89 18.17
CA VAL A 480 46.69 16.88 17.66
C VAL A 480 47.48 17.41 16.48
N ALA A 481 46.83 18.07 15.52
CA ALA A 481 47.53 18.66 14.36
C ALA A 481 48.54 19.73 14.80
N VAL A 482 48.17 20.63 15.72
CA VAL A 482 49.07 21.64 16.31
C VAL A 482 50.20 20.98 17.13
N SER A 483 49.90 19.90 17.86
CA SER A 483 50.90 19.16 18.63
C SER A 483 51.89 18.42 17.73
N ALA A 484 51.42 17.82 16.64
CA ALA A 484 52.24 17.19 15.62
C ALA A 484 53.12 18.22 14.89
N GLU A 485 52.57 19.38 14.54
CA GLU A 485 53.35 20.50 14.00
C GLU A 485 54.40 21.00 15.00
N SER A 486 54.08 21.07 16.30
CA SER A 486 55.05 21.42 17.35
C SER A 486 56.18 20.40 17.45
N VAL A 487 55.87 19.09 17.39
CA VAL A 487 56.86 18.00 17.36
C VAL A 487 57.72 18.08 16.10
N MET A 488 57.13 18.31 14.94
CA MET A 488 57.82 18.44 13.65
C MET A 488 58.76 19.67 13.66
N ASN A 489 58.28 20.84 14.09
CA ASN A 489 59.09 22.06 14.17
C ASN A 489 60.21 21.95 15.23
N GLY A 490 59.97 21.30 16.37
CA GLY A 490 61.02 21.00 17.35
C GLY A 490 62.08 20.04 16.81
N THR A 491 61.65 19.01 16.07
CA THR A 491 62.55 18.07 15.38
C THR A 491 63.43 18.80 14.36
N PHE A 492 62.84 19.67 13.54
CA PHE A 492 63.60 20.51 12.60
C PHE A 492 64.59 21.44 13.31
N LYS A 493 64.24 22.01 14.47
CA LYS A 493 65.16 22.86 15.25
C LYS A 493 66.45 22.14 15.63
N ILE A 494 66.33 20.92 16.16
CA ILE A 494 67.47 20.08 16.56
C ILE A 494 68.37 19.77 15.35
N VAL A 495 67.77 19.44 14.20
CA VAL A 495 68.52 19.19 12.95
C VAL A 495 69.22 20.46 12.45
N ALA A 496 68.56 21.62 12.52
CA ALA A 496 69.11 22.90 12.10
C ALA A 496 70.30 23.34 12.99
N GLU A 497 70.14 23.34 14.32
CA GLU A 497 71.21 23.72 15.27
C GLU A 497 72.46 22.85 15.08
N HIS A 498 72.31 21.55 14.83
CA HIS A 498 73.45 20.64 14.60
C HIS A 498 74.09 20.80 13.22
N ALA A 499 73.29 20.90 12.14
CA ALA A 499 73.82 21.00 10.79
C ALA A 499 74.53 22.34 10.52
N LEU A 500 74.15 23.40 11.24
CA LEU A 500 74.68 24.75 11.06
C LEU A 500 76.17 24.86 11.45
N LEU A 501 76.58 24.13 12.48
CA LEU A 501 77.98 24.06 12.93
C LEU A 501 78.87 23.44 11.84
N SER A 502 78.42 22.33 11.23
CA SER A 502 79.14 21.66 10.12
C SER A 502 79.27 22.54 8.87
N VAL A 503 78.38 23.50 8.67
CA VAL A 503 78.43 24.46 7.56
C VAL A 503 79.51 25.52 7.81
N GLN A 504 79.67 26.01 9.04
CA GLN A 504 80.58 27.12 9.32
C GLN A 504 82.07 26.76 9.10
N ASP A 505 82.46 25.51 9.34
CA ASP A 505 83.82 25.03 9.11
C ASP A 505 84.19 24.95 7.61
N GLU A 506 83.27 24.47 6.77
CA GLU A 506 83.52 24.23 5.34
C GLU A 506 83.65 25.54 4.53
N ILE A 507 82.95 26.61 4.91
CA ILE A 507 83.06 27.95 4.28
C ILE A 507 84.51 28.46 4.32
N SER A 508 85.21 28.21 5.42
CA SER A 508 86.57 28.70 5.70
C SER A 508 87.67 28.08 4.81
N VAL A 509 87.34 27.02 4.07
CA VAL A 509 88.20 26.40 3.05
C VAL A 509 88.00 27.11 1.70
N LEU A 510 86.73 27.26 1.28
CA LEU A 510 86.37 27.72 -0.06
C LEU A 510 86.71 29.19 -0.33
N GLU A 511 86.76 30.05 0.69
CA GLU A 511 87.26 31.42 0.54
C GLU A 511 88.69 31.51 -0.02
N ARG A 512 89.47 30.42 0.06
CA ARG A 512 90.86 30.35 -0.45
C ARG A 512 90.95 29.93 -1.92
N GLU A 513 89.90 29.32 -2.46
CA GLU A 513 89.88 28.70 -3.80
C GLU A 513 89.24 29.60 -4.86
N GLY A 514 89.12 30.90 -4.58
CA GLY A 514 88.57 31.90 -5.52
C GLY A 514 87.05 32.08 -5.46
N ALA A 515 86.33 31.31 -4.63
CA ALA A 515 84.89 31.44 -4.44
C ALA A 515 84.46 32.88 -4.03
N ARG A 516 85.34 33.62 -3.36
CA ARG A 516 85.13 35.02 -2.95
C ARG A 516 85.16 36.03 -4.12
N VAL A 517 85.41 35.58 -5.35
CA VAL A 517 85.47 36.39 -6.58
C VAL A 517 84.50 35.89 -7.65
N GLU A 518 84.44 34.57 -7.90
CA GLU A 518 83.58 33.97 -8.95
C GLU A 518 82.23 33.44 -8.42
N ALA A 519 82.17 33.06 -7.14
CA ALA A 519 80.94 32.69 -6.45
C ALA A 519 80.58 33.65 -5.28
N PRO A 520 80.85 34.98 -5.34
CA PRO A 520 80.80 35.85 -4.17
C PRO A 520 79.36 36.03 -3.69
N ARG A 521 78.40 36.05 -4.62
CA ARG A 521 76.99 36.05 -4.28
C ARG A 521 76.60 34.75 -3.57
N GLN A 522 77.09 33.59 -4.02
CA GLN A 522 76.79 32.29 -3.41
C GLN A 522 77.46 32.12 -2.04
N LEU A 523 78.69 32.57 -1.88
CA LEU A 523 79.41 32.52 -0.60
C LEU A 523 78.78 33.49 0.42
N ASN A 524 78.45 34.72 0.00
CA ASN A 524 77.72 35.67 0.83
C ASN A 524 76.26 35.25 1.04
N GLU A 525 75.63 34.54 0.10
CA GLU A 525 74.33 33.88 0.28
C GLU A 525 74.46 32.76 1.31
N VAL A 526 75.50 31.92 1.30
CA VAL A 526 75.72 30.91 2.33
C VAL A 526 75.96 31.55 3.70
N GLN A 527 76.77 32.61 3.80
CA GLN A 527 76.99 33.34 5.05
C GLN A 527 75.71 34.05 5.54
N ALA A 528 74.95 34.68 4.64
CA ALA A 528 73.65 35.28 4.96
C ALA A 528 72.55 34.23 5.24
N LEU A 529 72.64 33.03 4.67
CA LEU A 529 71.77 31.88 4.99
C LEU A 529 72.15 31.30 6.36
N VAL A 530 73.42 31.33 6.74
CA VAL A 530 73.88 30.97 8.10
C VAL A 530 73.34 31.98 9.12
N GLU A 531 73.49 33.29 8.88
CA GLU A 531 72.94 34.32 9.77
C GLU A 531 71.40 34.33 9.77
N ALA A 532 70.76 34.19 8.62
CA ALA A 532 69.31 34.03 8.51
C ALA A 532 68.85 32.76 9.23
N THR A 533 69.56 31.64 9.13
CA THR A 533 69.25 30.42 9.91
C THR A 533 69.32 30.69 11.41
N GLN A 534 70.35 31.39 11.91
CA GLN A 534 70.43 31.76 13.33
C GLN A 534 69.25 32.62 13.77
N ASN A 535 68.79 33.54 12.92
CA ASN A 535 67.62 34.37 13.20
C ASN A 535 66.31 33.57 13.09
N LEU A 536 66.14 32.72 12.08
CA LEU A 536 64.98 31.82 11.93
C LEU A 536 64.84 30.84 13.12
N ILE A 537 65.95 30.36 13.71
CA ILE A 537 65.95 29.53 14.93
C ILE A 537 65.54 30.33 16.19
N ARG A 538 65.92 31.62 16.26
CA ARG A 538 65.48 32.56 17.31
C ARG A 538 63.99 32.89 17.16
N ASP A 539 63.53 33.09 15.94
CA ASP A 539 62.14 33.38 15.56
C ASP A 539 61.23 32.12 15.55
N ASN A 540 61.78 30.95 15.91
CA ASN A 540 61.13 29.64 15.91
C ASN A 540 60.57 29.15 14.56
N LYS A 541 61.02 29.75 13.45
CA LYS A 541 60.77 29.30 12.06
C LYS A 541 61.63 28.07 11.72
N ASN A 542 61.51 27.03 12.55
CA ASN A 542 62.49 25.96 12.65
C ASN A 542 62.54 25.05 11.41
N ARG A 543 61.41 24.84 10.71
CA ARG A 543 61.42 24.16 9.41
C ARG A 543 62.14 24.97 8.34
N GLU A 544 61.84 26.27 8.22
CA GLU A 544 62.56 27.17 7.31
C GLU A 544 64.06 27.17 7.66
N ALA A 545 64.42 27.21 8.95
CA ALA A 545 65.81 27.09 9.41
C ALA A 545 66.47 25.75 9.01
N ALA A 546 65.81 24.61 9.21
CA ALA A 546 66.36 23.31 8.82
C ALA A 546 66.52 23.20 7.29
N GLU A 547 65.54 23.68 6.53
CA GLU A 547 65.64 23.78 5.08
C GLU A 547 66.72 24.79 4.66
N TYR A 548 66.92 25.90 5.38
CA TYR A 548 67.96 26.91 5.11
C TYR A 548 69.35 26.42 5.51
N THR A 549 69.47 25.54 6.51
CA THR A 549 70.73 24.88 6.89
C THR A 549 71.08 23.79 5.89
N ALA A 550 70.10 22.97 5.50
CA ALA A 550 70.26 21.97 4.45
C ALA A 550 70.56 22.66 3.11
N LYS A 551 69.91 23.78 2.80
CA LYS A 551 70.26 24.66 1.68
C LYS A 551 71.65 25.24 1.87
N ALA A 552 72.08 25.74 3.03
CA ALA A 552 73.43 26.28 3.22
C ALA A 552 74.51 25.21 3.05
N ARG A 553 74.26 23.96 3.47
CA ARG A 553 75.17 22.81 3.26
C ARG A 553 75.16 22.33 1.81
N ALA A 554 73.99 22.23 1.19
CA ALA A 554 73.88 21.97 -0.24
C ALA A 554 74.47 23.12 -1.06
N TYR A 555 74.37 24.37 -0.61
CA TYR A 555 74.97 25.55 -1.23
C TYR A 555 76.47 25.68 -0.93
N LEU A 556 77.00 24.98 0.07
CA LEU A 556 78.44 24.83 0.30
C LEU A 556 79.08 23.84 -0.65
N GLU A 557 78.45 22.67 -0.78
CA GLU A 557 78.77 21.81 -1.90
C GLU A 557 78.48 22.53 -3.20
N ASN A 558 77.45 23.40 -3.32
CA ASN A 558 77.36 24.32 -4.45
C ASN A 558 78.51 25.35 -4.48
N VAL A 559 79.11 25.89 -3.41
CA VAL A 559 80.27 26.79 -3.61
C VAL A 559 81.47 26.05 -4.27
N LYS A 560 81.54 24.71 -4.23
CA LYS A 560 82.40 23.85 -5.10
C LYS A 560 81.74 23.47 -6.44
N GLN A 561 80.45 23.17 -6.39
CA GLN A 561 79.63 22.60 -7.46
C GLN A 561 78.96 23.71 -8.30
N GLU A 562 78.28 24.70 -7.76
CA GLU A 562 77.99 25.97 -8.43
C GLU A 562 79.15 26.64 -9.20
N LEU A 563 80.41 26.30 -8.90
CA LEU A 563 81.50 26.45 -9.86
C LEU A 563 81.43 25.32 -10.91
N SER A 564 81.76 24.07 -10.59
CA SER A 564 81.69 22.91 -11.52
C SER A 564 80.27 22.52 -12.01
N ARG A 565 79.45 21.86 -11.17
CA ARG A 565 77.97 21.67 -11.32
C ARG A 565 77.15 22.85 -11.86
N ARG A 566 77.29 24.17 -11.58
CA ARG A 566 76.37 25.15 -12.24
C ARG A 566 76.69 25.26 -13.72
N ALA A 567 77.97 25.32 -14.07
CA ALA A 567 78.37 25.20 -15.46
C ALA A 567 77.87 23.87 -16.08
N LEU A 568 78.00 22.75 -15.38
CA LEU A 568 77.51 21.44 -15.83
C LEU A 568 75.97 21.29 -15.83
N GLU A 569 75.22 21.90 -14.93
CA GLU A 569 73.76 21.77 -14.82
C GLU A 569 73.05 22.69 -15.79
N GLU A 570 73.52 23.93 -15.99
CA GLU A 570 72.94 24.76 -17.03
C GLU A 570 73.21 24.15 -18.41
N ARG A 571 74.34 23.42 -18.57
CA ARG A 571 74.63 22.57 -19.74
C ARG A 571 73.71 21.35 -19.79
N ASP A 572 73.64 20.55 -18.74
CA ASP A 572 72.95 19.25 -18.73
C ASP A 572 71.43 19.38 -18.72
N ARG A 573 70.87 20.47 -18.17
CA ARG A 573 69.46 20.82 -18.33
C ARG A 573 69.14 21.18 -19.78
N ALA A 574 69.99 21.99 -20.43
CA ALA A 574 69.85 22.28 -21.85
C ALA A 574 70.01 21.02 -22.72
N ASP A 575 70.90 20.10 -22.33
CA ASP A 575 71.17 18.84 -23.04
C ASP A 575 69.99 17.86 -22.88
N GLN A 576 69.43 17.71 -21.68
CA GLN A 576 68.20 16.95 -21.45
C GLN A 576 67.01 17.54 -22.19
N MET A 577 66.88 18.88 -22.24
CA MET A 577 65.83 19.56 -22.99
C MET A 577 65.96 19.29 -24.49
N ILE A 578 67.16 19.44 -25.07
CA ILE A 578 67.45 19.15 -26.48
C ILE A 578 67.24 17.67 -26.79
N ARG A 579 67.75 16.72 -25.99
CA ARG A 579 67.59 15.28 -26.23
C ARG A 579 66.12 14.83 -26.24
N ARG A 580 65.28 15.40 -25.37
CA ARG A 580 63.83 15.12 -25.35
C ARG A 580 63.10 15.82 -26.51
N LEU A 581 63.63 16.92 -27.03
CA LEU A 581 63.15 17.58 -28.25
C LEU A 581 63.63 16.90 -29.55
N GLU A 582 64.76 16.18 -29.54
CA GLU A 582 65.26 15.42 -30.70
C GLU A 582 64.57 14.06 -30.91
N GLY A 583 63.43 13.82 -30.23
CA GLY A 583 62.66 12.59 -30.35
C GLY A 583 63.38 11.33 -29.85
N SER A 584 64.56 11.48 -29.22
CA SER A 584 65.32 10.36 -28.69
C SER A 584 64.57 9.76 -27.50
N ALA A 585 63.89 8.64 -27.73
CA ALA A 585 63.10 7.97 -26.71
C ALA A 585 64.02 7.52 -25.58
N ALA A 586 63.91 8.17 -24.42
CA ALA A 586 64.50 7.69 -23.19
C ALA A 586 63.84 6.35 -22.83
N THR A 587 64.47 5.26 -23.26
CA THR A 587 64.16 3.91 -22.82
C THR A 587 64.30 3.92 -21.30
N ARG A 588 63.17 3.80 -20.59
CA ARG A 588 63.16 3.58 -19.15
C ARG A 588 63.58 2.15 -18.83
N GLU A 589 64.82 1.82 -19.16
CA GLU A 589 65.56 0.85 -18.38
C GLU A 589 65.75 1.45 -16.99
N PHE A 590 64.84 1.10 -16.08
CA PHE A 590 65.18 1.06 -14.66
C PHE A 590 66.31 0.02 -14.51
N PRO A 591 67.51 0.38 -14.05
CA PRO A 591 68.52 -0.60 -13.67
C PRO A 591 68.14 -1.20 -12.31
N GLY A 592 67.07 -2.00 -12.31
CA GLY A 592 66.69 -2.88 -11.21
C GLY A 592 67.56 -4.13 -11.21
N GLY A 593 68.85 -3.97 -10.93
CA GLY A 593 69.82 -5.06 -10.98
C GLY A 593 71.24 -4.59 -10.71
N SER A 594 71.94 -5.35 -9.87
CA SER A 594 73.35 -5.20 -9.51
C SER A 594 74.30 -4.98 -10.70
N ASP A 595 75.00 -3.84 -10.71
CA ASP A 595 76.45 -3.87 -10.41
C ASP A 595 77.00 -2.46 -10.10
N LEU A 596 77.50 -2.27 -8.87
CA LEU A 596 78.14 -1.01 -8.44
C LEU A 596 79.62 -0.90 -8.89
N ASN A 597 80.20 -1.98 -9.42
CA ASN A 597 81.64 -2.17 -9.56
C ASN A 597 82.31 -1.45 -10.75
N ASN A 598 81.59 -0.61 -11.50
CA ASN A 598 82.10 0.03 -12.72
C ASN A 598 81.99 1.57 -12.77
N LYS A 599 81.73 2.25 -11.64
CA LYS A 599 81.84 3.72 -11.53
C LYS A 599 82.96 4.22 -10.63
N GLU A 600 83.45 3.42 -9.69
CA GLU A 600 84.72 3.71 -8.99
C GLU A 600 85.92 3.51 -9.93
N ALA A 601 85.79 2.62 -10.92
CA ALA A 601 86.81 2.26 -11.91
C ALA A 601 87.23 3.40 -12.89
N MET A 602 86.61 4.58 -12.83
CA MET A 602 87.06 5.79 -13.55
C MET A 602 87.52 6.94 -12.65
N PHE A 603 87.54 6.74 -11.32
CA PHE A 603 88.17 7.66 -10.37
C PHE A 603 89.41 7.05 -9.68
N ALA A 604 89.49 5.71 -9.58
CA ALA A 604 90.62 5.02 -8.98
C ALA A 604 91.97 5.22 -9.72
N GLU A 605 91.96 5.46 -11.04
CA GLU A 605 93.19 5.54 -11.87
C GLU A 605 94.06 6.79 -11.58
N VAL A 606 93.56 7.76 -10.81
CA VAL A 606 94.32 8.96 -10.40
C VAL A 606 94.97 8.80 -9.02
N GLU A 607 94.41 7.99 -8.12
CA GLU A 607 94.90 7.82 -6.75
C GLU A 607 95.88 6.64 -6.61
N GLN A 608 95.86 5.68 -7.54
CA GLN A 608 96.68 4.46 -7.50
C GLN A 608 98.16 4.65 -7.94
N LEU A 609 98.72 5.85 -7.79
CA LEU A 609 100.13 6.18 -8.10
C LEU A 609 100.99 6.52 -6.86
N ALA A 610 100.45 6.39 -5.65
CA ALA A 610 101.18 6.65 -4.40
C ALA A 610 100.97 5.53 -3.35
N SER A 611 102.07 5.13 -2.69
CA SER A 611 102.12 4.24 -1.52
C SER A 611 101.61 2.79 -1.69
N GLU A 612 102.25 2.04 -2.59
CA GLU A 612 102.56 0.63 -2.24
C GLU A 612 103.50 0.56 -1.01
N GLN A 613 103.63 -0.65 -0.45
CA GLN A 613 104.59 -1.08 0.59
C GLN A 613 104.18 -0.91 2.08
N THR A 614 103.51 -1.92 2.64
CA THR A 614 104.26 -3.01 3.33
C THR A 614 103.41 -4.27 3.57
N ALA A 615 104.11 -5.41 3.76
CA ALA A 615 103.59 -6.77 3.66
C ALA A 615 102.95 -7.33 4.99
N PRO A 616 102.29 -8.51 4.97
CA PRO A 616 101.24 -8.86 5.95
C PRO A 616 101.63 -9.92 7.01
N VAL A 617 100.69 -10.23 7.91
CA VAL A 617 100.69 -11.42 8.80
C VAL A 617 99.34 -12.14 8.72
N GLN A 618 99.35 -13.47 8.88
CA GLN A 618 98.18 -14.36 8.76
C GLN A 618 97.60 -14.82 10.12
N LEU A 619 96.49 -15.58 10.06
CA LEU A 619 95.90 -16.55 11.02
C LEU A 619 94.52 -16.15 11.59
N ALA A 620 93.57 -17.06 11.89
CA ALA A 620 93.19 -18.35 11.26
C ALA A 620 91.92 -18.95 11.93
N GLN A 621 90.91 -19.36 11.13
CA GLN A 621 89.80 -20.29 11.50
C GLN A 621 88.86 -19.77 12.64
N THR A 622 87.69 -20.33 13.00
CA THR A 622 87.05 -21.66 12.83
C THR A 622 85.49 -21.59 12.83
N TYR A 623 84.81 -22.51 12.12
CA TYR A 623 83.52 -23.20 12.43
C TYR A 623 82.26 -22.44 12.93
N ALA A 624 81.00 -22.84 12.64
CA ALA A 624 80.44 -23.91 11.79
C ALA A 624 78.96 -23.63 11.39
N SER A 625 78.43 -24.39 10.43
CA SER A 625 76.99 -24.55 10.11
C SER A 625 76.43 -25.86 10.73
N PRO A 626 75.11 -26.18 10.70
CA PRO A 626 74.52 -26.73 9.45
C PRO A 626 73.00 -26.55 9.20
N ASN A 627 72.63 -26.46 7.91
CA ASN A 627 71.41 -27.00 7.27
C ASN A 627 70.01 -26.41 7.65
N THR A 628 68.94 -26.55 6.85
CA THR A 628 68.64 -27.59 5.84
C THR A 628 67.76 -27.11 4.65
N VAL A 629 68.21 -27.36 3.41
CA VAL A 629 67.49 -27.77 2.16
C VAL A 629 66.09 -27.16 1.85
N VAL A 630 65.78 -26.41 0.76
CA VAL A 630 66.02 -26.54 -0.74
C VAL A 630 65.06 -27.57 -1.40
N PRO A 631 64.54 -27.44 -2.66
CA PRO A 631 64.78 -26.46 -3.74
C PRO A 631 63.53 -25.73 -4.32
N GLY A 632 63.76 -24.82 -5.28
CA GLY A 632 62.83 -24.46 -6.38
C GLY A 632 63.04 -25.39 -7.60
N PRO A 633 63.07 -24.93 -8.88
CA PRO A 633 62.71 -23.64 -9.49
C PRO A 633 61.35 -23.77 -10.27
N GLY A 634 60.84 -22.85 -11.10
CA GLY A 634 61.27 -21.52 -11.55
C GLY A 634 61.36 -21.42 -13.10
N GLY A 635 61.10 -20.23 -13.66
CA GLY A 635 61.29 -19.91 -15.08
C GLY A 635 60.03 -19.92 -15.96
N ALA A 636 59.89 -18.89 -16.80
CA ALA A 636 58.90 -18.80 -17.87
C ALA A 636 59.56 -18.25 -19.15
N SER A 637 59.22 -18.78 -20.33
CA SER A 637 59.32 -18.07 -21.63
C SER A 637 58.83 -18.92 -22.82
N ASN A 638 58.14 -18.24 -23.74
CA ASN A 638 58.08 -18.40 -25.20
C ASN A 638 58.36 -19.78 -25.86
N LEU A 639 57.41 -20.27 -26.68
CA LEU A 639 57.54 -20.22 -28.17
C LEU A 639 56.37 -20.85 -28.97
N ASN A 640 56.04 -20.18 -30.08
CA ASN A 640 55.54 -20.66 -31.38
C ASN A 640 54.87 -22.05 -31.56
N SER A 641 53.58 -21.97 -31.94
CA SER A 641 53.02 -22.51 -33.21
C SER A 641 52.60 -23.98 -33.37
N ASN A 642 51.68 -24.16 -34.33
CA ASN A 642 51.35 -25.37 -35.12
C ASN A 642 50.58 -26.55 -34.48
N LYS A 643 49.39 -26.75 -35.09
CA LYS A 643 48.85 -28.02 -35.63
C LYS A 643 48.18 -29.10 -34.75
N GLN A 644 46.99 -29.44 -35.27
CA GLN A 644 46.39 -30.78 -35.41
C GLN A 644 45.67 -31.45 -34.22
N TYR A 645 44.40 -31.76 -34.49
CA TYR A 645 43.59 -32.78 -33.80
C TYR A 645 44.23 -34.17 -33.82
N PRO A 646 43.79 -35.05 -32.92
CA PRO A 646 43.14 -36.28 -33.39
C PRO A 646 41.72 -36.50 -32.84
N SER A 647 40.94 -37.34 -33.53
CA SER A 647 39.62 -37.81 -33.07
C SER A 647 39.71 -38.89 -31.98
N GLY A 648 38.61 -39.07 -31.23
CA GLY A 648 38.46 -40.15 -30.24
C GLY A 648 37.00 -40.44 -29.90
N THR A 649 36.28 -41.09 -30.82
CA THR A 649 34.88 -41.51 -30.64
C THR A 649 34.74 -42.78 -29.80
N TYR A 650 33.69 -42.86 -28.97
CA TYR A 650 32.91 -44.08 -28.75
C TYR A 650 31.45 -43.70 -28.42
N ALA A 651 30.51 -44.61 -28.67
CA ALA A 651 29.07 -44.39 -28.54
C ALA A 651 28.34 -45.66 -28.07
N THR A 652 27.18 -45.50 -27.43
CA THR A 652 26.19 -46.58 -27.16
C THR A 652 24.76 -46.03 -27.18
N ASP A 653 24.08 -46.28 -28.30
CA ASP A 653 22.65 -46.57 -28.54
C ASP A 653 21.51 -46.12 -27.59
N GLY A 654 20.41 -45.66 -28.19
CA GLY A 654 19.18 -45.12 -27.54
C GLY A 654 18.20 -46.15 -26.93
N PRO A 655 16.89 -46.22 -27.32
CA PRO A 655 16.25 -45.69 -28.53
C PRO A 655 14.86 -44.98 -28.37
N ALA A 656 14.38 -44.46 -29.52
CA ALA A 656 12.96 -44.30 -29.94
C ALA A 656 12.01 -43.31 -29.21
N GLY A 657 11.35 -42.46 -30.00
CA GLY A 657 10.31 -41.50 -29.53
C GLY A 657 9.80 -40.54 -30.61
N SER A 658 9.55 -41.01 -31.83
CA SER A 658 9.21 -40.15 -32.99
C SER A 658 7.71 -39.84 -33.12
N LEU A 659 7.36 -38.59 -33.43
CA LEU A 659 6.11 -38.26 -34.13
C LEU A 659 6.28 -37.03 -35.04
N ASN A 660 5.74 -37.11 -36.25
CA ASN A 660 5.73 -36.02 -37.23
C ASN A 660 4.50 -35.13 -37.05
N TYR A 661 4.55 -33.90 -37.56
CA TYR A 661 3.37 -33.29 -38.19
C TYR A 661 3.73 -32.58 -39.50
N ALA A 662 2.82 -32.63 -40.46
CA ALA A 662 3.01 -32.12 -41.82
C ALA A 662 2.01 -30.99 -42.15
N ALA A 663 2.24 -30.29 -43.26
CA ALA A 663 1.49 -29.11 -43.68
C ALA A 663 0.25 -29.40 -44.56
N ARG A 664 -0.53 -28.34 -44.84
CA ARG A 664 -1.77 -28.23 -45.65
C ARG A 664 -3.07 -28.58 -44.88
N ASN A 665 -4.23 -27.94 -45.15
CA ASN A 665 -4.57 -27.04 -46.26
C ASN A 665 -5.59 -25.93 -45.90
N THR A 666 -5.42 -24.76 -46.55
CA THR A 666 -6.42 -23.75 -46.99
C THR A 666 -7.86 -23.72 -46.45
N ASN A 667 -8.35 -22.52 -46.06
CA ASN A 667 -9.63 -21.97 -46.55
C ASN A 667 -9.77 -20.44 -46.30
N GLU A 668 -10.12 -19.71 -47.37
CA GLU A 668 -10.53 -18.29 -47.49
C GLU A 668 -11.49 -18.22 -48.72
N PRO A 669 -12.16 -17.09 -49.09
CA PRO A 669 -12.23 -15.75 -48.49
C PRO A 669 -13.68 -15.22 -48.30
N ASN A 670 -13.83 -14.02 -47.71
CA ASN A 670 -14.51 -12.84 -48.33
C ASN A 670 -14.80 -11.71 -47.33
N GLY A 671 -14.68 -10.44 -47.79
CA GLY A 671 -15.20 -9.25 -47.10
C GLY A 671 -14.19 -8.11 -46.95
N ALA A 672 -14.22 -7.13 -47.86
CA ALA A 672 -13.38 -5.93 -47.83
C ALA A 672 -14.21 -4.66 -47.63
N ILE A 673 -13.58 -3.57 -47.15
CA ILE A 673 -13.96 -2.17 -47.44
C ILE A 673 -12.77 -1.24 -47.09
N ILE A 674 -12.65 -0.13 -47.81
CA ILE A 674 -11.58 0.88 -47.68
C ILE A 674 -12.16 2.13 -46.98
N GLY A 675 -11.38 2.79 -46.11
CA GLY A 675 -11.75 4.05 -45.45
C GLY A 675 -10.56 5.00 -45.30
N THR A 676 -10.77 6.30 -45.55
CA THR A 676 -9.69 7.29 -45.76
C THR A 676 -9.37 8.17 -44.54
N ARG A 677 -8.11 8.60 -44.48
CA ARG A 677 -7.54 9.64 -43.59
C ARG A 677 -8.22 11.01 -43.74
N PRO A 678 -8.48 11.75 -42.64
CA PRO A 678 -8.72 13.19 -42.63
C PRO A 678 -7.44 13.99 -42.31
N GLU A 679 -7.38 15.25 -42.75
CA GLU A 679 -6.33 16.22 -42.43
C GLU A 679 -6.79 17.26 -41.39
N PRO A 680 -5.90 17.83 -40.55
CA PRO A 680 -6.22 18.98 -39.71
C PRO A 680 -6.17 20.29 -40.51
N ILE A 681 -7.10 21.21 -40.22
CA ILE A 681 -7.38 22.41 -41.00
C ILE A 681 -6.45 23.58 -40.63
N VAL A 682 -5.91 24.28 -41.64
CA VAL A 682 -5.24 25.58 -41.48
C VAL A 682 -6.27 26.72 -41.45
N ARG A 683 -6.07 27.69 -40.56
CA ARG A 683 -6.66 29.04 -40.65
C ARG A 683 -5.58 30.10 -40.41
N THR A 684 -5.68 31.21 -41.12
CA THR A 684 -4.72 32.33 -41.16
C THR A 684 -5.36 33.66 -40.74
N HIS A 685 -4.54 34.72 -40.65
CA HIS A 685 -4.89 36.14 -40.39
C HIS A 685 -5.23 36.47 -38.91
N GLU A 686 -4.75 37.58 -38.31
CA GLU A 686 -3.72 38.55 -38.73
C GLU A 686 -3.15 39.37 -37.55
N ASN A 687 -2.02 40.07 -37.80
CA ASN A 687 -1.31 41.13 -37.02
C ASN A 687 -2.05 41.74 -35.78
N ALA A 688 -1.43 42.04 -34.62
CA ALA A 688 -0.16 42.77 -34.42
C ALA A 688 0.30 42.89 -32.93
N GLY A 689 1.63 42.89 -32.69
CA GLY A 689 2.29 43.79 -31.72
C GLY A 689 2.61 43.38 -30.26
N ILE A 690 3.79 43.85 -29.80
CA ILE A 690 4.21 44.16 -28.41
C ILE A 690 4.73 43.01 -27.48
N SER A 691 6.06 42.86 -27.49
CA SER A 691 7.05 42.71 -26.41
C SER A 691 6.75 42.21 -24.97
N PHE A 692 7.67 41.33 -24.52
CA PHE A 692 8.23 41.11 -23.16
C PHE A 692 7.34 40.58 -22.01
N GLY A 693 7.71 39.38 -21.51
CA GLY A 693 7.31 38.77 -20.23
C GLY A 693 8.17 37.52 -19.97
N ASN A 694 8.52 37.22 -18.71
CA ASN A 694 9.54 36.21 -18.35
C ASN A 694 8.98 34.98 -17.63
N ALA A 695 9.51 33.80 -18.00
CA ALA A 695 9.71 32.59 -17.17
C ALA A 695 8.48 31.85 -16.57
N PRO A 696 8.65 30.62 -16.04
CA PRO A 696 9.54 29.53 -16.46
C PRO A 696 8.76 28.23 -16.79
N TYR A 697 9.46 27.16 -17.19
CA TYR A 697 8.95 25.80 -17.16
C TYR A 697 10.00 24.88 -16.51
N GLU A 698 9.58 23.97 -15.64
CA GLU A 698 10.48 23.15 -14.82
C GLU A 698 10.99 21.91 -15.59
N GLY A 699 12.22 21.49 -15.29
CA GLY A 699 12.83 20.27 -15.82
C GLY A 699 12.82 19.14 -14.80
N ALA A 700 12.55 17.91 -15.24
CA ALA A 700 12.62 16.72 -14.38
C ALA A 700 14.09 16.33 -14.13
N ASN A 701 14.53 16.33 -12.87
CA ASN A 701 15.87 15.94 -12.47
C ASN A 701 15.96 14.47 -12.05
N ALA A 702 16.97 13.76 -12.55
CA ALA A 702 17.53 12.55 -11.94
C ALA A 702 19.07 12.57 -12.12
N PRO A 703 19.88 12.20 -11.10
CA PRO A 703 21.30 12.58 -11.06
C PRO A 703 22.24 11.60 -11.78
N GLY A 704 23.11 12.13 -12.64
CA GLY A 704 24.32 11.45 -13.12
C GLY A 704 25.54 11.80 -12.25
N PRO A 705 26.52 10.89 -12.05
CA PRO A 705 27.58 11.05 -11.07
C PRO A 705 28.79 11.87 -11.58
N PHE A 706 28.59 13.16 -11.85
CA PHE A 706 29.70 14.13 -12.00
C PHE A 706 29.42 15.41 -11.21
N VAL A 707 30.10 15.54 -10.07
CA VAL A 707 30.03 16.75 -9.23
C VAL A 707 30.90 17.83 -9.85
N ALA A 708 30.28 18.77 -10.55
CA ALA A 708 30.95 20.00 -10.98
C ALA A 708 31.25 20.87 -9.75
N VAL A 709 32.53 20.95 -9.36
CA VAL A 709 32.96 21.85 -8.29
C VAL A 709 32.79 23.30 -8.74
N SER A 710 32.08 24.08 -7.94
CA SER A 710 31.71 25.47 -8.25
C SER A 710 32.91 26.40 -8.39
N ALA A 711 32.89 27.27 -9.40
CA ALA A 711 33.91 28.31 -9.58
C ALA A 711 33.91 29.32 -8.42
N ALA A 712 35.09 29.62 -7.88
CA ALA A 712 35.32 30.77 -7.01
C ALA A 712 35.35 32.08 -7.84
N PRO A 713 35.00 33.25 -7.26
CA PRO A 713 34.89 34.49 -8.01
C PRO A 713 36.24 35.01 -8.52
N ALA A 714 36.25 35.54 -9.74
CA ALA A 714 37.43 36.19 -10.33
C ALA A 714 37.81 37.45 -9.52
N GLY A 715 38.99 37.42 -8.88
CA GLY A 715 39.30 38.33 -7.78
C GLY A 715 40.76 38.73 -7.60
N SER A 716 41.57 38.79 -8.66
CA SER A 716 42.84 39.55 -8.70
C SER A 716 43.35 39.69 -10.12
N ALA A 717 43.52 40.93 -10.60
CA ALA A 717 44.13 41.22 -11.89
C ALA A 717 45.65 41.44 -11.74
N MET A 718 46.46 40.44 -12.09
CA MET A 718 47.91 40.60 -12.23
C MET A 718 48.25 41.10 -13.65
N SER A 719 48.33 42.42 -13.80
CA SER A 719 48.78 43.07 -15.04
C SER A 719 50.29 42.94 -15.21
N TYR A 720 50.75 41.97 -16.00
CA TYR A 720 52.12 41.99 -16.53
C TYR A 720 52.22 43.01 -17.69
N SER A 721 52.56 44.25 -17.34
CA SER A 721 52.95 45.26 -18.33
C SER A 721 54.30 44.91 -18.96
N ALA A 722 54.43 45.14 -20.25
CA ALA A 722 55.71 45.00 -20.94
C ALA A 722 56.73 45.99 -20.37
N GLY A 723 57.72 45.47 -19.65
CA GLY A 723 58.80 46.24 -19.04
C GLY A 723 60.07 45.40 -18.96
N THR A 724 61.21 45.99 -19.30
CA THR A 724 62.52 45.31 -19.31
C THR A 724 62.98 45.01 -17.88
N GLY A 725 62.92 43.73 -17.48
CA GLY A 725 63.34 43.21 -16.18
C GLY A 725 64.27 41.99 -16.31
N GLU A 726 64.97 41.65 -15.24
CA GLU A 726 66.11 40.73 -15.27
C GLU A 726 65.77 39.24 -15.38
N VAL A 727 66.75 38.46 -15.88
CA VAL A 727 66.62 37.03 -16.19
C VAL A 727 66.70 36.18 -14.91
N SER A 728 65.57 35.97 -14.23
CA SER A 728 65.53 35.28 -12.93
C SER A 728 64.75 33.95 -12.87
N ASP A 729 63.83 33.64 -13.79
CA ASP A 729 63.02 32.41 -13.68
C ASP A 729 62.72 31.65 -14.99
N ILE A 730 63.70 31.58 -15.89
CA ILE A 730 63.64 30.69 -17.08
C ILE A 730 63.46 29.21 -16.65
N SER A 731 63.99 28.82 -15.48
CA SER A 731 63.99 27.42 -15.04
C SER A 731 62.60 26.86 -14.70
N ALA A 732 61.69 27.65 -14.12
CA ALA A 732 60.35 27.16 -13.81
C ALA A 732 59.56 26.80 -15.08
N VAL A 733 59.60 27.68 -16.09
CA VAL A 733 58.95 27.47 -17.40
C VAL A 733 59.53 26.24 -18.11
N VAL A 734 60.86 26.06 -18.07
CA VAL A 734 61.54 24.87 -18.63
C VAL A 734 61.08 23.57 -17.95
N TYR A 735 60.83 23.57 -16.63
CA TYR A 735 60.28 22.40 -15.94
C TYR A 735 58.83 22.12 -16.33
N GLU A 736 57.99 23.13 -16.55
CA GLU A 736 56.63 22.91 -17.07
C GLU A 736 56.64 22.32 -18.49
N ILE A 737 57.44 22.88 -19.40
CA ILE A 737 57.65 22.34 -20.76
C ILE A 737 57.99 20.85 -20.70
N LEU A 738 58.90 20.47 -19.80
CA LEU A 738 59.34 19.09 -19.61
C LEU A 738 58.37 18.23 -18.78
N SER A 739 57.35 18.80 -18.15
CA SER A 739 56.30 18.04 -17.46
C SER A 739 55.19 17.57 -18.41
N ASP A 740 54.93 18.32 -19.48
CA ASP A 740 53.86 18.08 -20.45
C ASP A 740 54.42 17.61 -21.80
N ASP A 741 54.30 16.31 -22.08
CA ASP A 741 54.71 15.70 -23.35
C ASP A 741 54.01 16.29 -24.59
N THR A 742 52.91 17.02 -24.45
CA THR A 742 52.26 17.73 -25.57
C THR A 742 53.00 19.02 -25.91
N ARG A 743 53.32 19.87 -24.91
CA ARG A 743 54.15 21.09 -25.06
C ARG A 743 55.51 20.74 -25.69
N VAL A 744 56.14 19.63 -25.28
CA VAL A 744 57.36 19.11 -25.92
C VAL A 744 57.14 18.88 -27.43
N ARG A 745 56.15 18.06 -27.82
CA ARG A 745 55.91 17.67 -29.23
C ARG A 745 55.62 18.86 -30.13
N ASP A 746 54.88 19.86 -29.64
CA ASP A 746 54.59 21.07 -30.41
C ASP A 746 55.90 21.79 -30.79
N ILE A 747 56.85 21.94 -29.86
CA ILE A 747 58.16 22.56 -30.13
C ILE A 747 58.95 21.76 -31.17
N GLN A 748 58.96 20.42 -31.08
CA GLN A 748 59.62 19.55 -32.07
C GLN A 748 59.08 19.77 -33.50
N LYS A 749 57.76 19.94 -33.61
CA LYS A 749 57.03 20.00 -34.88
C LYS A 749 57.14 21.36 -35.57
N TYR A 750 57.05 22.46 -34.83
CA TYR A 750 56.93 23.80 -35.42
C TYR A 750 58.22 24.65 -35.38
N GLU A 751 59.15 24.42 -34.45
CA GLU A 751 60.38 25.23 -34.28
C GLU A 751 61.69 24.41 -34.26
N PRO A 752 61.91 23.44 -35.19
CA PRO A 752 63.10 22.57 -35.17
C PRO A 752 64.43 23.30 -35.44
N ALA A 753 64.39 24.52 -36.00
CA ALA A 753 65.59 25.33 -36.21
C ALA A 753 66.19 25.82 -34.87
N ALA A 754 65.34 26.25 -33.93
CA ALA A 754 65.77 26.75 -32.62
C ALA A 754 66.48 25.68 -31.78
N VAL A 755 66.07 24.41 -31.91
CA VAL A 755 66.72 23.25 -31.26
C VAL A 755 68.17 23.09 -31.72
N ASN A 756 68.43 23.26 -33.03
CA ASN A 756 69.77 23.17 -33.60
C ASN A 756 70.67 24.36 -33.19
N GLU A 757 70.09 25.56 -33.08
CA GLU A 757 70.81 26.76 -32.62
C GLU A 757 71.21 26.67 -31.14
N ALA A 758 70.27 26.23 -30.28
CA ALA A 758 70.56 25.94 -28.87
C ALA A 758 71.65 24.87 -28.71
N ARG A 759 71.68 23.84 -29.59
CA ARG A 759 72.70 22.78 -29.58
C ARG A 759 74.11 23.30 -29.93
N ALA A 760 74.22 24.30 -30.80
CA ALA A 760 75.51 24.94 -31.10
C ALA A 760 76.07 25.68 -29.86
N LYS A 761 75.20 26.41 -29.15
CA LYS A 761 75.54 27.11 -27.89
C LYS A 761 75.90 26.17 -26.74
N LEU A 762 75.26 25.01 -26.66
CA LEU A 762 75.59 23.99 -25.67
C LEU A 762 77.01 23.41 -25.87
N LYS A 763 77.46 23.27 -27.11
CA LYS A 763 78.85 22.85 -27.40
C LYS A 763 79.87 23.89 -26.91
N GLU A 764 79.62 25.18 -27.14
CA GLU A 764 80.46 26.28 -26.67
C GLU A 764 80.63 26.27 -25.12
N SER A 765 79.55 25.96 -24.39
CA SER A 765 79.60 25.71 -22.94
C SER A 765 80.46 24.48 -22.56
N THR A 766 80.34 23.40 -23.32
CA THR A 766 81.01 22.13 -23.05
C THR A 766 82.54 22.25 -23.11
N ASP A 767 83.06 22.96 -24.12
CA ASP A 767 84.50 23.13 -24.32
C ASP A 767 85.13 24.00 -23.22
N ALA A 768 84.42 25.03 -22.72
CA ALA A 768 84.87 25.87 -21.60
C ALA A 768 84.92 25.13 -20.25
N LEU A 769 84.05 24.13 -20.08
CA LEU A 769 83.97 23.31 -18.86
C LEU A 769 85.17 22.40 -18.66
N VAL A 770 85.67 21.78 -19.74
CA VAL A 770 86.84 20.89 -19.70
C VAL A 770 88.11 21.66 -19.28
N ALA A 771 88.17 22.96 -19.58
CA ALA A 771 89.24 23.85 -19.15
C ALA A 771 89.11 24.36 -17.69
N GLN A 772 88.14 23.86 -16.91
CA GLN A 772 87.83 24.29 -15.54
C GLN A 772 87.53 25.80 -15.41
N ASN A 773 87.12 26.45 -16.50
CA ASN A 773 86.80 27.88 -16.54
C ASN A 773 85.28 28.10 -16.42
N TYR A 774 84.80 28.01 -15.18
CA TYR A 774 83.38 27.85 -14.87
C TYR A 774 82.48 29.05 -15.26
N ALA A 775 83.01 30.29 -15.20
CA ALA A 775 82.25 31.49 -15.55
C ALA A 775 81.93 31.58 -17.06
N ALA A 776 82.84 31.13 -17.93
CA ALA A 776 82.64 31.13 -19.37
C ALA A 776 81.56 30.12 -19.79
N ALA A 777 81.65 28.88 -19.30
CA ALA A 777 80.69 27.82 -19.60
C ALA A 777 79.25 28.17 -19.18
N LEU A 778 79.10 28.82 -18.01
CA LEU A 778 77.81 29.23 -17.48
C LEU A 778 77.02 30.14 -18.44
N THR A 779 77.72 31.02 -19.15
CA THR A 779 77.11 32.06 -19.98
C THR A 779 76.49 31.47 -21.26
N ALA A 780 77.24 30.63 -21.97
CA ALA A 780 76.77 29.96 -23.19
C ALA A 780 75.59 29.00 -22.94
N SER A 781 75.55 28.32 -21.79
CA SER A 781 74.41 27.47 -21.40
C SER A 781 73.09 28.25 -21.26
N LYS A 782 73.13 29.48 -20.74
CA LYS A 782 71.92 30.30 -20.51
C LYS A 782 71.35 30.89 -21.78
N GLU A 783 72.20 31.19 -22.77
CA GLU A 783 71.76 31.54 -24.11
C GLU A 783 71.00 30.38 -24.77
N ALA A 784 71.49 29.14 -24.64
CA ALA A 784 70.83 27.95 -25.19
C ALA A 784 69.41 27.72 -24.61
N GLN A 785 69.22 27.85 -23.29
CA GLN A 785 67.91 27.68 -22.66
C GLN A 785 66.90 28.77 -23.09
N ARG A 786 67.37 30.01 -23.21
CA ARG A 786 66.53 31.16 -23.62
C ARG A 786 65.95 30.96 -25.02
N ILE A 787 66.75 30.46 -25.97
CA ILE A 787 66.31 30.17 -27.34
C ILE A 787 65.11 29.21 -27.37
N ILE A 788 65.05 28.23 -26.46
CA ILE A 788 63.99 27.22 -26.44
C ILE A 788 62.70 27.75 -25.79
N VAL A 789 62.79 28.58 -24.73
CA VAL A 789 61.58 29.24 -24.17
C VAL A 789 61.00 30.28 -25.14
N GLU A 790 61.85 31.01 -25.87
CA GLU A 790 61.39 31.88 -26.96
C GLU A 790 60.85 31.09 -28.17
N ALA A 791 61.14 29.78 -28.29
CA ALA A 791 60.54 28.88 -29.27
C ALA A 791 59.20 28.29 -28.79
N GLU A 792 59.01 28.00 -27.49
CA GLU A 792 57.71 27.54 -26.96
C GLU A 792 56.58 28.50 -27.32
N MET A 793 56.74 29.79 -27.01
CA MET A 793 55.67 30.78 -27.20
C MET A 793 55.28 30.95 -28.68
N ARG A 794 56.15 30.53 -29.62
CA ARG A 794 55.88 30.44 -31.06
C ARG A 794 55.27 29.09 -31.44
N ALA A 795 55.76 27.99 -30.90
CA ALA A 795 55.23 26.64 -31.12
C ALA A 795 53.79 26.49 -30.59
N ALA A 796 53.47 27.01 -29.40
CA ALA A 796 52.10 27.04 -28.87
C ALA A 796 51.15 27.87 -29.76
N ALA A 797 51.62 29.00 -30.30
CA ALA A 797 50.86 29.80 -31.26
C ALA A 797 50.65 29.09 -32.60
N ALA A 798 51.62 28.28 -33.05
CA ALA A 798 51.48 27.44 -34.25
C ALA A 798 50.52 26.26 -34.00
N ALA A 799 50.66 25.57 -32.87
CA ALA A 799 49.77 24.49 -32.43
C ALA A 799 48.32 24.95 -32.28
N ALA A 800 48.09 26.10 -31.63
CA ALA A 800 46.76 26.70 -31.52
C ALA A 800 46.17 27.11 -32.88
N ARG A 801 46.99 27.53 -33.85
CA ARG A 801 46.52 27.82 -35.22
C ARG A 801 46.20 26.55 -36.01
N GLU A 802 46.99 25.48 -35.90
CA GLU A 802 46.67 24.20 -36.53
C GLU A 802 45.45 23.55 -35.86
N ASN A 803 45.34 23.61 -34.53
CA ASN A 803 44.15 23.14 -33.79
C ASN A 803 42.91 23.97 -34.14
N LEU A 804 43.02 25.29 -34.34
CA LEU A 804 41.92 26.09 -34.86
C LEU A 804 41.55 25.68 -36.30
N GLN A 805 42.53 25.47 -37.18
CA GLN A 805 42.24 25.00 -38.54
C GLN A 805 41.55 23.61 -38.51
N ALA A 806 42.07 22.67 -37.72
CA ALA A 806 41.47 21.36 -37.53
C ALA A 806 40.08 21.42 -36.84
N ALA A 807 39.85 22.38 -35.94
CA ALA A 807 38.53 22.63 -35.35
C ALA A 807 37.56 23.22 -36.38
N ALA A 808 37.98 24.18 -37.21
CA ALA A 808 37.18 24.70 -38.31
C ALA A 808 36.84 23.58 -39.30
N ASP A 809 37.81 22.77 -39.72
CA ASP A 809 37.62 21.64 -40.63
C ASP A 809 36.68 20.57 -40.03
N ARG A 810 36.77 20.29 -38.72
CA ARG A 810 35.84 19.36 -38.03
C ARG A 810 34.46 19.96 -37.76
N ILE A 811 34.34 21.25 -37.50
CA ILE A 811 33.04 21.96 -37.41
C ILE A 811 32.36 21.95 -38.77
N ASN A 812 33.08 22.28 -39.85
CA ASN A 812 32.61 22.19 -41.23
C ASN A 812 32.18 20.75 -41.58
N LEU A 813 32.98 19.75 -41.20
CA LEU A 813 32.65 18.33 -41.40
C LEU A 813 31.41 17.90 -40.59
N ALA A 814 31.24 18.39 -39.37
CA ALA A 814 30.06 18.15 -38.54
C ALA A 814 28.80 18.83 -39.13
N GLU A 815 28.92 20.05 -39.65
CA GLU A 815 27.84 20.75 -40.37
C GLU A 815 27.45 19.99 -41.65
N VAL A 816 28.42 19.54 -42.44
CA VAL A 816 28.21 18.70 -43.63
C VAL A 816 27.61 17.32 -43.27
N SER A 817 28.02 16.72 -42.14
CA SER A 817 27.36 15.54 -41.58
C SER A 817 26.00 15.83 -40.92
N SER A 818 25.43 17.02 -41.13
CA SER A 818 24.12 17.45 -40.60
C SER A 818 24.01 17.43 -39.07
N ALA A 819 25.11 17.60 -38.34
CA ALA A 819 25.10 17.66 -36.87
C ALA A 819 24.17 18.76 -36.32
N ALA A 820 23.97 19.85 -37.07
CA ALA A 820 22.99 20.90 -36.75
C ALA A 820 21.53 20.38 -36.58
N MET A 821 21.19 19.21 -37.16
CA MET A 821 19.87 18.59 -37.02
C MET A 821 19.79 17.57 -35.87
N PHE A 822 20.91 16.98 -35.43
CA PHE A 822 20.93 15.84 -34.50
C PHE A 822 21.70 16.08 -33.19
N ALA A 823 22.71 16.96 -33.21
CA ALA A 823 23.57 17.34 -32.08
C ALA A 823 23.82 18.87 -32.03
N PRO A 824 22.79 19.73 -32.10
CA PRO A 824 22.97 21.18 -32.21
C PRO A 824 23.65 21.81 -30.99
N ALA A 825 23.47 21.25 -29.79
CA ALA A 825 24.07 21.77 -28.57
C ALA A 825 25.60 21.58 -28.57
N GLN A 826 26.06 20.39 -28.93
CA GLN A 826 27.48 20.04 -29.05
C GLN A 826 28.16 20.89 -30.12
N LEU A 827 27.50 21.06 -31.28
CA LEU A 827 28.00 21.90 -32.37
C LEU A 827 28.12 23.38 -31.94
N MET A 828 27.12 23.91 -31.21
CA MET A 828 27.19 25.28 -30.66
C MET A 828 28.30 25.43 -29.62
N GLU A 829 28.59 24.41 -28.82
CA GLU A 829 29.70 24.41 -27.87
C GLU A 829 31.07 24.41 -28.58
N ALA A 830 31.24 23.59 -29.61
CA ALA A 830 32.44 23.60 -30.46
C ALA A 830 32.68 24.99 -31.09
N ILE A 831 31.64 25.60 -31.69
CA ILE A 831 31.71 26.95 -32.28
C ILE A 831 32.04 28.03 -31.23
N LYS A 832 31.53 27.90 -30.00
CA LYS A 832 31.84 28.80 -28.88
C LYS A 832 33.31 28.69 -28.46
N LEU A 833 33.81 27.46 -28.28
CA LEU A 833 35.19 27.19 -27.88
C LEU A 833 36.19 27.62 -28.95
N PHE A 834 35.85 27.42 -30.23
CA PHE A 834 36.61 27.94 -31.38
C PHE A 834 36.79 29.46 -31.30
N ARG A 835 35.69 30.22 -31.19
CA ARG A 835 35.74 31.69 -31.08
C ARG A 835 36.48 32.18 -29.83
N GLN A 836 36.38 31.45 -28.72
CA GLN A 836 37.12 31.75 -27.50
C GLN A 836 38.64 31.56 -27.70
N SER A 837 39.05 30.54 -28.46
CA SER A 837 40.44 30.33 -28.84
C SER A 837 40.98 31.38 -29.82
N GLU A 838 40.14 31.88 -30.75
CA GLU A 838 40.52 33.01 -31.61
C GLU A 838 40.77 34.27 -30.77
N ASP A 839 39.86 34.59 -29.84
CA ASP A 839 39.98 35.73 -28.91
C ASP A 839 41.26 35.64 -28.07
N PHE A 840 41.59 34.48 -27.52
CA PHE A 840 42.86 34.26 -26.80
C PHE A 840 44.10 34.47 -27.70
N LEU A 841 44.11 33.98 -28.95
CA LEU A 841 45.22 34.24 -29.88
C LEU A 841 45.37 35.74 -30.19
N THR A 842 44.28 36.48 -30.39
CA THR A 842 44.37 37.94 -30.65
C THR A 842 44.91 38.72 -29.45
N LYS A 843 44.80 38.17 -28.24
CA LYS A 843 45.35 38.72 -26.98
C LYS A 843 46.76 38.24 -26.65
N GLY A 844 47.33 37.34 -27.45
CA GLY A 844 48.66 36.74 -27.20
C GLY A 844 48.68 35.65 -26.12
N MET A 845 47.51 35.18 -25.67
CA MET A 845 47.35 34.12 -24.67
C MET A 845 47.49 32.74 -25.35
N ASN A 846 48.69 32.44 -25.82
CA ASN A 846 48.96 31.35 -26.77
C ASN A 846 48.74 29.95 -26.19
N ILE A 847 48.88 29.77 -24.87
CA ILE A 847 48.71 28.47 -24.20
C ILE A 847 47.21 28.21 -23.96
N GLU A 848 46.48 29.20 -23.44
CA GLU A 848 45.04 29.13 -23.23
C GLU A 848 44.27 28.98 -24.55
N ALA A 849 44.79 29.58 -25.64
CA ALA A 849 44.30 29.33 -26.99
C ALA A 849 44.50 27.86 -27.44
N ARG A 850 45.67 27.26 -27.18
CA ARG A 850 45.92 25.85 -27.54
C ARG A 850 44.92 24.92 -26.86
N ASP A 851 44.67 25.12 -25.58
CA ASP A 851 43.75 24.29 -24.81
C ASP A 851 42.28 24.54 -25.17
N ALA A 852 41.88 25.78 -25.46
CA ALA A 852 40.53 26.11 -25.93
C ALA A 852 40.26 25.51 -27.33
N SER A 853 41.21 25.62 -28.26
CA SER A 853 41.09 25.01 -29.60
C SER A 853 41.08 23.48 -29.53
N GLN A 854 41.90 22.85 -28.68
CA GLN A 854 41.86 21.38 -28.50
C GLN A 854 40.49 20.91 -27.96
N ARG A 855 39.84 21.66 -27.07
CA ARG A 855 38.47 21.35 -26.62
C ARG A 855 37.43 21.57 -27.72
N ALA A 856 37.60 22.58 -28.58
CA ALA A 856 36.76 22.79 -29.75
C ALA A 856 36.85 21.62 -30.75
N VAL A 857 38.06 21.08 -30.99
CA VAL A 857 38.30 19.88 -31.80
C VAL A 857 37.51 18.68 -31.27
N ILE A 858 37.54 18.43 -29.96
CA ILE A 858 36.83 17.28 -29.34
C ILE A 858 35.31 17.47 -29.43
N ALA A 859 34.79 18.63 -29.06
CA ALA A 859 33.35 18.91 -29.12
C ALA A 859 32.79 18.83 -30.56
N ALA A 860 33.60 19.15 -31.57
CA ALA A 860 33.23 19.00 -32.97
C ALA A 860 33.14 17.51 -33.39
N ASP A 861 34.04 16.66 -32.91
CA ASP A 861 33.96 15.20 -33.12
C ASP A 861 32.77 14.56 -32.39
N ASP A 862 32.47 14.98 -31.16
CA ASP A 862 31.28 14.50 -30.44
C ASP A 862 29.97 14.90 -31.15
N ALA A 863 29.92 16.10 -31.73
CA ALA A 863 28.81 16.54 -32.58
C ALA A 863 28.71 15.71 -33.88
N ARG A 864 29.84 15.38 -34.50
CA ARG A 864 29.95 14.56 -35.73
C ARG A 864 29.53 13.10 -35.49
N LEU A 865 29.98 12.50 -34.39
CA LEU A 865 29.79 11.08 -34.05
C LEU A 865 28.56 10.78 -33.17
N TYR A 866 27.75 11.80 -32.82
CA TYR A 866 26.60 11.66 -31.91
C TYR A 866 25.71 10.42 -32.14
N ASN A 867 25.32 10.13 -33.38
CA ASN A 867 24.48 8.96 -33.69
C ASN A 867 25.25 7.63 -33.59
N VAL A 868 26.57 7.60 -33.85
CA VAL A 868 27.43 6.42 -33.65
C VAL A 868 27.52 6.09 -32.17
N ASN A 869 27.78 7.09 -31.33
CA ASN A 869 27.87 6.93 -29.88
C ASN A 869 26.51 6.48 -29.30
N LYS A 870 25.40 7.11 -29.73
CA LYS A 870 24.04 6.72 -29.36
C LYS A 870 23.68 5.28 -29.75
N ALA A 871 24.16 4.80 -30.91
CA ALA A 871 23.96 3.41 -31.32
C ALA A 871 24.70 2.43 -30.39
N ARG A 872 25.96 2.74 -30.03
CA ARG A 872 26.77 1.97 -29.08
C ARG A 872 26.17 1.95 -27.67
N ASP A 873 25.63 3.07 -27.19
CA ASP A 873 24.93 3.13 -25.89
C ASP A 873 23.68 2.24 -25.88
N MET A 874 22.88 2.27 -26.94
CA MET A 874 21.70 1.41 -27.09
C MET A 874 22.07 -0.08 -27.24
N ALA A 875 23.15 -0.41 -27.94
CA ALA A 875 23.68 -1.77 -28.04
C ALA A 875 24.24 -2.31 -26.71
N SER A 876 24.92 -1.45 -25.95
CA SER A 876 25.37 -1.72 -24.57
C SER A 876 24.19 -1.97 -23.63
N LEU A 877 23.11 -1.18 -23.75
CA LEU A 877 21.90 -1.38 -22.97
C LEU A 877 21.14 -2.66 -23.38
N SER A 878 21.01 -2.94 -24.68
CA SER A 878 20.46 -4.21 -25.19
C SER A 878 21.24 -5.41 -24.65
N THR A 879 22.57 -5.33 -24.64
CA THR A 879 23.47 -6.35 -24.07
C THR A 879 23.15 -6.66 -22.60
N ARG A 880 22.82 -5.64 -21.79
CA ARG A 880 22.44 -5.83 -20.37
C ARG A 880 21.12 -6.58 -20.20
N TYR A 881 20.12 -6.35 -21.07
CA TYR A 881 18.88 -7.13 -21.11
C TYR A 881 19.02 -8.43 -21.94
N GLY A 882 20.24 -8.98 -22.08
CA GLY A 882 20.45 -10.27 -22.75
C GLY A 882 20.32 -10.24 -24.28
N GLY A 883 20.51 -9.10 -24.93
CA GLY A 883 20.40 -8.92 -26.38
C GLY A 883 21.21 -9.91 -27.23
N TRP A 884 22.33 -10.43 -26.74
CA TRP A 884 23.09 -11.50 -27.41
C TRP A 884 22.34 -12.85 -27.49
N LYS A 885 21.37 -13.11 -26.59
CA LYS A 885 20.47 -14.27 -26.68
C LYS A 885 19.25 -13.95 -27.55
N ALA A 886 18.65 -12.78 -27.36
CA ALA A 886 17.36 -12.42 -27.95
C ALA A 886 17.46 -11.91 -29.39
N ALA A 887 18.52 -11.15 -29.71
CA ALA A 887 18.56 -10.24 -30.85
C ALA A 887 19.99 -10.07 -31.42
N HIS A 888 20.78 -11.16 -31.44
CA HIS A 888 22.16 -11.13 -31.96
C HIS A 888 22.29 -10.54 -33.38
N PRO A 889 21.41 -10.83 -34.38
CA PRO A 889 21.57 -10.26 -35.72
C PRO A 889 21.47 -8.72 -35.79
N PRO A 890 20.42 -8.03 -35.28
CA PRO A 890 20.38 -6.57 -35.28
C PRO A 890 21.43 -5.94 -34.35
N LEU A 891 21.82 -6.61 -33.26
CA LEU A 891 22.88 -6.11 -32.37
C LEU A 891 24.25 -6.09 -33.06
N LEU A 892 24.61 -7.17 -33.76
CA LEU A 892 25.82 -7.22 -34.59
C LEU A 892 25.76 -6.21 -35.75
N ALA A 893 24.60 -6.07 -36.39
CA ALA A 893 24.40 -5.10 -37.46
C ALA A 893 24.53 -3.65 -36.97
N ALA A 894 24.12 -3.35 -35.74
CA ALA A 894 24.30 -2.04 -35.12
C ALA A 894 25.78 -1.70 -34.95
N GLU A 895 26.58 -2.58 -34.34
CA GLU A 895 28.02 -2.36 -34.14
C GLU A 895 28.78 -2.27 -35.48
N GLN A 896 28.47 -3.15 -36.45
CA GLN A 896 29.08 -3.10 -37.79
C GLN A 896 28.75 -1.78 -38.51
N LYS A 897 27.49 -1.33 -38.49
CA LYS A 897 27.09 -0.06 -39.11
C LYS A 897 27.65 1.14 -38.36
N ALA A 898 27.74 1.09 -37.03
CA ALA A 898 28.36 2.15 -36.23
C ALA A 898 29.84 2.32 -36.58
N SER A 899 30.60 1.23 -36.71
CA SER A 899 32.01 1.28 -37.12
C SER A 899 32.19 1.83 -38.54
N ILE A 900 31.42 1.33 -39.53
CA ILE A 900 31.52 1.81 -40.92
C ILE A 900 31.07 3.27 -41.03
N ALA A 901 30.07 3.68 -40.24
CA ALA A 901 29.62 5.06 -40.19
C ALA A 901 30.68 6.01 -39.60
N GLU A 902 31.40 5.58 -38.56
CA GLU A 902 32.52 6.35 -37.96
C GLU A 902 33.63 6.64 -38.99
N ASP A 903 34.01 5.63 -39.77
CA ASP A 903 34.94 5.77 -40.90
C ASP A 903 34.39 6.70 -42.00
N MET A 904 33.15 6.48 -42.45
CA MET A 904 32.52 7.28 -43.52
C MET A 904 32.22 8.72 -43.10
N LEU A 905 32.10 9.00 -41.80
CA LEU A 905 31.95 10.35 -41.24
C LEU A 905 33.28 11.13 -41.19
N ALA A 906 34.42 10.54 -41.59
CA ALA A 906 35.73 11.23 -41.58
C ALA A 906 36.03 12.02 -42.86
N ASP A 907 35.37 11.73 -43.98
CA ASP A 907 35.52 12.44 -45.27
C ASP A 907 34.24 13.25 -45.59
N PRO A 908 34.32 14.57 -45.86
CA PRO A 908 33.18 15.40 -46.24
C PRO A 908 32.32 14.85 -47.40
N ASN A 909 32.94 14.10 -48.33
CA ASN A 909 32.25 13.54 -49.50
C ASN A 909 31.37 12.32 -49.14
N THR A 910 31.73 11.57 -48.09
CA THR A 910 30.96 10.42 -47.60
C THR A 910 30.15 10.70 -46.35
N ALA A 911 30.39 11.83 -45.66
CA ALA A 911 29.79 12.16 -44.38
C ALA A 911 28.25 12.09 -44.35
N ALA A 912 27.56 12.51 -45.43
CA ALA A 912 26.11 12.38 -45.54
C ALA A 912 25.62 10.91 -45.61
N GLN A 913 26.40 10.03 -46.25
CA GLN A 913 26.12 8.59 -46.28
C GLN A 913 26.48 7.91 -44.95
N GLY A 914 27.60 8.32 -44.34
CA GLY A 914 27.98 7.90 -42.99
C GLY A 914 26.94 8.26 -41.93
N GLN A 915 26.36 9.46 -41.99
CA GLN A 915 25.27 9.87 -41.09
C GLN A 915 24.00 9.05 -41.30
N ALA A 916 23.62 8.72 -42.54
CA ALA A 916 22.51 7.82 -42.81
C ALA A 916 22.77 6.42 -42.24
N LEU A 917 24.00 5.89 -42.39
CA LEU A 917 24.39 4.61 -41.83
C LEU A 917 24.45 4.61 -40.29
N ALA A 918 24.82 5.74 -39.66
CA ALA A 918 24.74 5.92 -38.22
C ALA A 918 23.29 5.93 -37.71
N GLN A 919 22.35 6.55 -38.46
CA GLN A 919 20.92 6.47 -38.14
C GLN A 919 20.41 5.03 -38.28
N GLU A 920 20.82 4.29 -39.32
CA GLU A 920 20.51 2.86 -39.43
C GLU A 920 21.13 2.03 -38.28
N ALA A 921 22.31 2.39 -37.78
CA ALA A 921 22.91 1.75 -36.61
C ALA A 921 22.07 1.99 -35.34
N VAL A 922 21.60 3.23 -35.10
CA VAL A 922 20.66 3.55 -34.01
C VAL A 922 19.37 2.75 -34.13
N VAL A 923 18.80 2.62 -35.34
CA VAL A 923 17.58 1.81 -35.58
C VAL A 923 17.84 0.33 -35.30
N CYS A 924 18.98 -0.23 -35.74
CA CYS A 924 19.35 -1.61 -35.44
C CYS A 924 19.55 -1.84 -33.93
N ALA A 925 20.19 -0.90 -33.23
CA ALA A 925 20.40 -0.97 -31.78
C ALA A 925 19.08 -0.87 -31.01
N GLN A 926 18.16 0.00 -31.43
CA GLN A 926 16.81 0.11 -30.85
C GLN A 926 16.01 -1.18 -31.05
N ILE A 927 16.01 -1.76 -32.25
CA ILE A 927 15.36 -3.06 -32.52
C ILE A 927 15.96 -4.17 -31.64
N ALA A 928 17.29 -4.18 -31.45
CA ALA A 928 17.95 -5.12 -30.56
C ALA A 928 17.61 -4.89 -29.08
N LEU A 929 17.39 -3.64 -28.65
CA LEU A 929 16.97 -3.28 -27.30
C LEU A 929 15.51 -3.68 -27.02
N ASP A 930 14.59 -3.38 -27.93
CA ASP A 930 13.18 -3.73 -27.81
C ASP A 930 13.00 -5.26 -27.74
N ALA A 931 13.66 -6.01 -28.64
CA ALA A 931 13.62 -7.48 -28.63
C ALA A 931 14.29 -8.10 -27.40
N ALA A 932 15.33 -7.48 -26.84
CA ALA A 932 15.96 -7.92 -25.59
C ALA A 932 15.02 -7.74 -24.37
N ARG A 933 14.27 -6.62 -24.35
CA ARG A 933 13.23 -6.35 -23.35
C ARG A 933 12.06 -7.32 -23.46
N ASP A 934 11.55 -7.55 -24.67
CA ASP A 934 10.47 -8.53 -24.91
C ASP A 934 10.88 -9.94 -24.46
N PHE A 935 12.10 -10.38 -24.80
CA PHE A 935 12.63 -11.68 -24.34
C PHE A 935 12.74 -11.75 -22.82
N THR A 936 13.32 -10.72 -22.18
CA THR A 936 13.49 -10.67 -20.72
C THR A 936 12.14 -10.65 -19.99
N PHE A 937 11.14 -9.95 -20.54
CA PHE A 937 9.78 -9.93 -20.02
C PHE A 937 9.14 -11.33 -20.09
N GLN A 938 9.24 -12.02 -21.23
CA GLN A 938 8.71 -13.37 -21.37
C GLN A 938 9.44 -14.36 -20.43
N GLU A 939 10.78 -14.36 -20.37
CA GLU A 939 11.55 -15.25 -19.48
C GLU A 939 11.15 -15.07 -18.00
N ARG A 940 10.93 -13.81 -17.56
CA ARG A 940 10.43 -13.51 -16.20
C ARG A 940 8.99 -13.97 -15.98
N LEU A 941 8.08 -13.71 -16.91
CA LEU A 941 6.67 -14.12 -16.83
C LEU A 941 6.54 -15.66 -16.79
N ASP A 942 7.35 -16.36 -17.57
CA ASP A 942 7.47 -17.82 -17.59
C ASP A 942 7.97 -18.38 -16.24
N ASN A 943 8.94 -17.69 -15.61
CA ASN A 943 9.47 -18.06 -14.31
C ASN A 943 8.50 -17.77 -13.17
N ILE A 944 7.74 -16.67 -13.23
CA ILE A 944 6.62 -16.41 -12.32
C ILE A 944 5.55 -17.50 -12.46
N HIS A 945 5.19 -17.92 -13.69
CA HIS A 945 4.27 -19.03 -13.89
C HIS A 945 4.81 -20.37 -13.34
N LYS A 946 6.12 -20.65 -13.44
CA LYS A 946 6.75 -21.84 -12.82
C LYS A 946 6.71 -21.76 -11.28
N ALA A 947 7.01 -20.60 -10.70
CA ALA A 947 6.91 -20.35 -9.26
C ALA A 947 5.45 -20.46 -8.77
N LEU A 948 4.48 -19.96 -9.53
CA LEU A 948 3.06 -20.03 -9.21
C LEU A 948 2.55 -21.47 -9.24
N ASN A 949 2.91 -22.24 -10.27
CA ASN A 949 2.63 -23.68 -10.31
C ASN A 949 3.30 -24.43 -9.14
N THR A 950 4.45 -23.97 -8.66
CA THR A 950 5.12 -24.53 -7.47
C THR A 950 4.35 -24.17 -6.19
N ALA A 951 3.91 -22.93 -6.01
CA ALA A 951 3.08 -22.50 -4.89
C ALA A 951 1.73 -23.23 -4.83
N LEU A 952 1.06 -23.38 -5.98
CA LEU A 952 -0.17 -24.15 -6.12
C LEU A 952 0.06 -25.63 -5.73
N ARG A 953 1.17 -26.23 -6.17
CA ARG A 953 1.59 -27.59 -5.78
C ARG A 953 2.03 -27.72 -4.33
N ALA A 954 2.42 -26.64 -3.66
CA ALA A 954 2.76 -26.59 -2.24
C ALA A 954 1.54 -26.32 -1.34
N GLY A 955 0.32 -26.31 -1.89
CA GLY A 955 -0.93 -26.18 -1.13
C GLY A 955 -1.49 -24.76 -1.01
N ALA A 956 -0.86 -23.74 -1.62
CA ALA A 956 -1.28 -22.35 -1.48
C ALA A 956 -2.74 -22.11 -1.95
N ASN A 957 -3.27 -22.94 -2.87
CA ASN A 957 -4.66 -22.88 -3.32
C ASN A 957 -5.71 -23.38 -2.30
N TYR A 958 -5.27 -23.89 -1.14
CA TYR A 958 -6.13 -24.32 -0.04
C TYR A 958 -6.00 -23.41 1.19
N PHE A 959 -4.77 -22.97 1.50
CA PHE A 959 -4.48 -22.17 2.70
C PHE A 959 -4.30 -20.66 2.43
N ASN A 960 -3.88 -20.26 1.22
CA ASN A 960 -3.55 -18.87 0.85
C ASN A 960 -4.36 -18.37 -0.38
N VAL A 961 -5.64 -18.74 -0.44
CA VAL A 961 -6.50 -18.62 -1.64
C VAL A 961 -6.70 -17.19 -2.12
N SER A 962 -6.77 -16.21 -1.21
CA SER A 962 -6.86 -14.78 -1.50
C SER A 962 -5.57 -14.25 -2.13
N GLU A 963 -4.44 -14.51 -1.47
CA GLU A 963 -3.06 -14.26 -1.92
C GLU A 963 -2.85 -14.67 -3.40
N VAL A 964 -3.06 -15.96 -3.67
CA VAL A 964 -2.88 -16.56 -5.00
C VAL A 964 -3.78 -15.90 -6.06
N LYS A 965 -5.05 -15.61 -5.73
CA LYS A 965 -5.97 -14.97 -6.67
C LYS A 965 -5.57 -13.54 -7.02
N ARG A 966 -5.11 -12.75 -6.04
CA ARG A 966 -4.69 -11.37 -6.32
C ARG A 966 -3.40 -11.32 -7.14
N LEU A 967 -2.42 -12.18 -6.84
CA LEU A 967 -1.18 -12.30 -7.63
C LEU A 967 -1.45 -12.71 -9.09
N ILE A 968 -2.45 -13.58 -9.35
CA ILE A 968 -2.86 -13.94 -10.71
C ILE A 968 -3.46 -12.72 -11.45
N ALA A 969 -4.27 -11.90 -10.79
CA ALA A 969 -4.84 -10.69 -11.37
C ALA A 969 -3.77 -9.60 -11.62
N GLU A 970 -2.86 -9.40 -10.66
CA GLU A 970 -1.73 -8.47 -10.78
C GLU A 970 -0.80 -8.86 -11.94
N LEU A 971 -0.53 -10.16 -12.13
CA LEU A 971 0.25 -10.68 -13.26
C LEU A 971 -0.47 -10.52 -14.62
N ALA A 972 -1.80 -10.64 -14.66
CA ALA A 972 -2.57 -10.37 -15.87
C ALA A 972 -2.50 -8.88 -16.24
N ILE A 973 -2.69 -7.98 -15.28
CA ILE A 973 -2.57 -6.52 -15.49
C ILE A 973 -1.15 -6.15 -15.96
N ALA A 974 -0.11 -6.70 -15.32
CA ALA A 974 1.28 -6.46 -15.72
C ALA A 974 1.61 -6.98 -17.14
N ARG A 975 0.82 -7.92 -17.67
CA ARG A 975 0.90 -8.41 -19.05
C ARG A 975 0.13 -7.53 -20.02
N ASP A 976 -1.07 -7.09 -19.65
CA ASP A 976 -1.92 -6.26 -20.51
C ASP A 976 -1.40 -4.81 -20.63
N GLU A 977 -0.68 -4.32 -19.62
CA GLU A 977 0.05 -3.04 -19.66
C GLU A 977 1.35 -3.08 -20.49
N TYR A 978 1.88 -4.25 -20.86
CA TYR A 978 3.26 -4.39 -21.32
C TYR A 978 3.55 -3.77 -22.70
N ASN A 979 4.65 -3.02 -22.78
CA ASN A 979 5.24 -2.47 -23.99
C ASN A 979 6.76 -2.35 -23.82
N SER A 980 7.57 -2.60 -24.86
CA SER A 980 9.04 -2.46 -24.79
C SER A 980 9.51 -1.06 -24.30
N ARG A 981 8.67 -0.03 -24.50
CA ARG A 981 8.90 1.34 -24.04
C ARG A 981 8.57 1.60 -22.56
N ASN A 982 7.71 0.79 -21.92
CA ASN A 982 7.41 0.89 -20.49
C ASN A 982 8.01 -0.26 -19.65
N PHE A 983 8.81 -1.13 -20.29
CA PHE A 983 9.47 -2.30 -19.70
C PHE A 983 9.99 -2.04 -18.27
N ASP A 984 10.73 -0.95 -18.04
CA ASP A 984 11.39 -0.71 -16.74
C ASP A 984 10.39 -0.52 -15.58
N ALA A 985 9.21 0.04 -15.86
CA ALA A 985 8.13 0.18 -14.87
C ALA A 985 7.37 -1.15 -14.65
N VAL A 986 7.19 -1.94 -15.72
CA VAL A 986 6.58 -3.28 -15.64
C VAL A 986 7.52 -4.28 -14.94
N GLU A 987 8.84 -4.17 -15.15
CA GLU A 987 9.84 -5.01 -14.49
C GLU A 987 9.80 -4.84 -12.96
N LEU A 988 9.58 -3.63 -12.46
CA LEU A 988 9.36 -3.36 -11.03
C LEU A 988 8.08 -4.04 -10.50
N LYS A 989 6.97 -3.99 -11.25
CA LYS A 989 5.74 -4.72 -10.88
C LYS A 989 5.98 -6.24 -10.85
N LEU A 990 6.68 -6.79 -11.84
CA LEU A 990 7.04 -8.21 -11.87
C LEU A 990 7.93 -8.60 -10.69
N LYS A 991 8.87 -7.75 -10.25
CA LYS A 991 9.72 -7.99 -9.06
C LYS A 991 8.92 -8.04 -7.75
N ASP A 992 7.90 -7.20 -7.57
CA ASP A 992 7.01 -7.31 -6.40
C ASP A 992 6.17 -8.61 -6.46
N ILE A 993 5.62 -8.96 -7.63
CA ILE A 993 4.89 -10.23 -7.82
C ILE A 993 5.79 -11.43 -7.50
N GLU A 994 7.05 -11.45 -7.97
CA GLU A 994 8.05 -12.47 -7.61
C GLU A 994 8.28 -12.54 -6.08
N ALA A 995 8.50 -11.40 -5.43
CA ALA A 995 8.78 -11.32 -4.00
C ALA A 995 7.58 -11.64 -3.09
N ARG A 996 6.35 -11.41 -3.56
CA ARG A 996 5.11 -11.78 -2.85
C ARG A 996 4.77 -13.26 -3.05
N LEU A 997 4.98 -13.77 -4.26
CA LEU A 997 4.80 -15.19 -4.56
C LEU A 997 5.78 -16.07 -3.77
N ALA A 998 7.03 -15.63 -3.59
CA ALA A 998 7.97 -16.26 -2.68
C ALA A 998 7.45 -16.32 -1.22
N ARG A 999 6.94 -15.19 -0.70
CA ARG A 999 6.31 -15.13 0.64
C ARG A 999 5.08 -16.03 0.78
N VAL A 1000 4.27 -16.20 -0.26
CA VAL A 1000 3.13 -17.15 -0.26
C VAL A 1000 3.59 -18.61 -0.20
N ILE A 1001 4.71 -18.97 -0.83
CA ILE A 1001 5.30 -20.30 -0.70
C ILE A 1001 5.77 -20.54 0.75
N GLU A 1002 6.43 -19.54 1.34
CA GLU A 1002 6.96 -19.59 2.72
C GLU A 1002 5.86 -19.58 3.80
N SER A 1003 4.76 -18.84 3.62
CA SER A 1003 3.68 -18.73 4.60
C SER A 1003 2.68 -19.89 4.57
N THR A 1004 2.57 -20.63 3.46
CA THR A 1004 1.57 -21.71 3.31
C THR A 1004 1.66 -22.80 4.42
N PRO A 1005 2.85 -23.23 4.87
CA PRO A 1005 2.99 -24.11 6.04
C PRO A 1005 2.66 -23.44 7.38
N LEU A 1006 2.92 -22.13 7.52
CA LEU A 1006 2.69 -21.36 8.75
C LEU A 1006 1.19 -21.20 9.03
N VAL A 1007 0.39 -20.88 8.01
CA VAL A 1007 -1.08 -20.76 8.13
C VAL A 1007 -1.72 -22.07 8.63
N LEU A 1008 -1.20 -23.23 8.25
CA LEU A 1008 -1.66 -24.51 8.82
C LEU A 1008 -1.24 -24.68 10.30
N GLN A 1009 -0.04 -24.25 10.68
CA GLN A 1009 0.41 -24.35 12.08
C GLN A 1009 -0.40 -23.42 13.00
N GLU A 1010 -0.70 -22.21 12.55
CA GLU A 1010 -1.56 -21.23 13.21
C GLU A 1010 -2.96 -21.82 13.44
N ASN A 1011 -3.67 -22.23 12.37
CA ASN A 1011 -5.00 -22.84 12.47
C ASN A 1011 -5.04 -24.13 13.32
N LEU A 1012 -3.95 -24.90 13.39
CA LEU A 1012 -3.84 -26.06 14.28
C LEU A 1012 -3.57 -25.67 15.73
N THR A 1013 -2.92 -24.54 15.98
CA THR A 1013 -2.65 -24.00 17.33
C THR A 1013 -3.93 -23.44 17.91
N ASP A 1014 -4.61 -22.53 17.20
CA ASP A 1014 -5.90 -21.93 17.60
C ASP A 1014 -6.94 -23.02 17.94
N LEU A 1015 -7.00 -24.06 17.10
CA LEU A 1015 -7.92 -25.18 17.29
C LEU A 1015 -7.52 -26.08 18.46
N THR A 1016 -6.22 -26.18 18.78
CA THR A 1016 -5.74 -26.88 19.98
C THR A 1016 -6.11 -26.10 21.24
N GLU A 1017 -5.92 -24.77 21.25
CA GLU A 1017 -6.28 -23.91 22.37
C GLU A 1017 -7.80 -23.90 22.60
N LYS A 1018 -8.60 -23.77 21.54
CA LYS A 1018 -10.07 -23.89 21.62
C LYS A 1018 -10.50 -25.25 22.15
N LEU A 1019 -9.90 -26.35 21.68
CA LEU A 1019 -10.24 -27.69 22.18
C LEU A 1019 -9.86 -27.85 23.66
N ASN A 1020 -8.68 -27.40 24.06
CA ASN A 1020 -8.23 -27.46 25.47
C ASN A 1020 -9.18 -26.67 26.39
N ALA A 1021 -9.62 -25.48 26.00
CA ALA A 1021 -10.59 -24.69 26.76
C ALA A 1021 -11.94 -25.42 26.94
N LEU A 1022 -12.40 -26.18 25.93
CA LEU A 1022 -13.60 -27.01 26.03
C LEU A 1022 -13.38 -28.25 26.93
N VAL A 1023 -12.19 -28.84 26.93
CA VAL A 1023 -11.81 -29.92 27.85
C VAL A 1023 -11.79 -29.42 29.31
N GLU A 1024 -11.19 -28.25 29.57
CA GLU A 1024 -11.19 -27.61 30.89
C GLU A 1024 -12.60 -27.22 31.35
N ALA A 1025 -13.46 -26.76 30.44
CA ALA A 1025 -14.88 -26.52 30.70
C ALA A 1025 -15.71 -27.82 30.86
N GLY A 1026 -15.08 -29.00 30.76
CA GLY A 1026 -15.64 -30.28 31.17
C GLY A 1026 -16.10 -31.21 30.05
N ALA A 1027 -15.81 -30.93 28.77
CA ALA A 1027 -16.29 -31.74 27.64
C ALA A 1027 -15.95 -33.24 27.72
N GLU A 1028 -14.78 -33.62 28.29
CA GLU A 1028 -14.41 -35.03 28.48
C GLU A 1028 -15.25 -35.74 29.57
N ASN A 1029 -15.92 -34.99 30.47
CA ASN A 1029 -16.81 -35.56 31.50
C ASN A 1029 -18.25 -35.78 30.98
N PHE A 1030 -18.73 -34.91 30.08
CA PHE A 1030 -20.13 -34.91 29.59
C PHE A 1030 -20.31 -35.72 28.29
N PHE A 1031 -19.96 -37.01 28.32
CA PHE A 1031 -20.12 -37.99 27.22
C PHE A 1031 -19.38 -37.69 25.89
N MET A 1032 -18.82 -36.49 25.68
CA MET A 1032 -18.22 -36.05 24.41
C MET A 1032 -16.73 -36.43 24.24
N ALA A 1033 -16.14 -37.20 25.17
CA ALA A 1033 -14.74 -37.62 25.13
C ALA A 1033 -14.32 -38.27 23.80
N GLN A 1034 -15.20 -39.07 23.18
CA GLN A 1034 -14.91 -39.67 21.87
C GLN A 1034 -14.81 -38.61 20.76
N GLU A 1035 -15.65 -37.58 20.77
CA GLU A 1035 -15.63 -36.51 19.77
C GLU A 1035 -14.40 -35.62 19.93
N VAL A 1036 -13.99 -35.37 21.18
CA VAL A 1036 -12.73 -34.70 21.51
C VAL A 1036 -11.53 -35.49 20.95
N ASP A 1037 -11.51 -36.82 21.05
CA ASP A 1037 -10.47 -37.66 20.46
C ASP A 1037 -10.55 -37.76 18.93
N ASP A 1038 -11.75 -37.71 18.34
CA ASP A 1038 -11.92 -37.60 16.88
C ASP A 1038 -11.42 -36.24 16.34
N VAL A 1039 -11.60 -35.13 17.06
CA VAL A 1039 -10.94 -33.84 16.75
C VAL A 1039 -9.42 -34.00 16.77
N LYS A 1040 -8.85 -34.53 17.87
CA LYS A 1040 -7.40 -34.81 17.99
C LYS A 1040 -6.92 -35.70 16.83
N SER A 1041 -7.71 -36.69 16.39
CA SER A 1041 -7.39 -37.54 15.24
C SER A 1041 -7.41 -36.78 13.91
N LEU A 1042 -8.42 -35.94 13.66
CA LEU A 1042 -8.56 -35.16 12.43
C LEU A 1042 -7.45 -34.10 12.29
N MET A 1043 -7.06 -33.45 13.39
CA MET A 1043 -5.94 -32.51 13.43
C MET A 1043 -4.61 -33.20 13.10
N ASN A 1044 -4.35 -34.36 13.72
CA ASN A 1044 -3.17 -35.17 13.42
C ASN A 1044 -3.14 -35.65 11.96
N ARG A 1045 -4.28 -36.09 11.41
CA ARG A 1045 -4.40 -36.45 9.98
C ARG A 1045 -4.13 -35.24 9.09
N SER A 1046 -4.66 -34.06 9.40
CA SER A 1046 -4.41 -32.83 8.65
C SER A 1046 -2.90 -32.49 8.54
N ALA A 1047 -2.18 -32.56 9.65
CA ALA A 1047 -0.73 -32.33 9.69
C ALA A 1047 0.06 -33.44 8.96
N ILE A 1048 -0.38 -34.69 9.05
CA ILE A 1048 0.24 -35.83 8.35
C ILE A 1048 0.03 -35.70 6.83
N ASP A 1049 -1.17 -35.36 6.38
CA ASP A 1049 -1.51 -35.30 4.96
C ASP A 1049 -0.88 -34.08 4.28
N PHE A 1050 -0.72 -32.96 4.99
CA PHE A 1050 0.11 -31.83 4.54
C PHE A 1050 1.57 -32.26 4.29
N ARG A 1051 2.16 -33.02 5.23
CA ARG A 1051 3.54 -33.56 5.07
C ARG A 1051 3.63 -34.53 3.88
N LYS A 1052 2.58 -35.31 3.59
CA LYS A 1052 2.48 -36.15 2.37
C LYS A 1052 2.21 -35.37 1.08
N HIS A 1053 2.02 -34.05 1.15
CA HIS A 1053 1.65 -33.18 0.03
C HIS A 1053 0.21 -33.43 -0.51
N ASP A 1054 -0.67 -34.03 0.30
CA ASP A 1054 -2.12 -34.08 0.05
C ASP A 1054 -2.82 -32.92 0.78
N TYR A 1055 -2.71 -31.74 0.19
CA TYR A 1055 -3.25 -30.49 0.72
C TYR A 1055 -4.78 -30.46 0.72
N GLN A 1056 -5.45 -31.24 -0.15
CA GLN A 1056 -6.90 -31.30 -0.22
C GLN A 1056 -7.45 -32.13 0.96
N SER A 1057 -6.89 -33.31 1.23
CA SER A 1057 -7.26 -34.09 2.42
C SER A 1057 -6.87 -33.35 3.69
N SER A 1058 -5.69 -32.71 3.72
CA SER A 1058 -5.25 -31.90 4.86
C SER A 1058 -6.23 -30.78 5.23
N TYR A 1059 -6.58 -29.91 4.26
CA TYR A 1059 -7.55 -28.83 4.45
C TYR A 1059 -8.94 -29.36 4.84
N THR A 1060 -9.36 -30.47 4.22
CA THR A 1060 -10.65 -31.12 4.54
C THR A 1060 -10.69 -31.65 5.97
N ASN A 1061 -9.62 -32.31 6.42
CA ASN A 1061 -9.48 -32.84 7.77
C ASN A 1061 -9.44 -31.71 8.82
N LEU A 1062 -8.71 -30.62 8.55
CA LEU A 1062 -8.71 -29.42 9.39
C LEU A 1062 -10.13 -28.82 9.52
N LYS A 1063 -10.80 -28.61 8.39
CA LYS A 1063 -12.16 -28.05 8.34
C LYS A 1063 -13.22 -28.92 9.03
N ASN A 1064 -13.03 -30.24 9.02
CA ASN A 1064 -13.88 -31.17 9.76
C ASN A 1064 -13.58 -31.14 11.26
N ALA A 1065 -12.31 -31.00 11.66
CA ALA A 1065 -11.91 -30.83 13.05
C ALA A 1065 -12.52 -29.55 13.65
N MET A 1066 -12.41 -28.40 12.97
CA MET A 1066 -13.03 -27.13 13.39
C MET A 1066 -14.53 -27.30 13.65
N LYS A 1067 -15.28 -27.82 12.67
CA LYS A 1067 -16.73 -28.08 12.80
C LYS A 1067 -17.11 -28.98 13.96
N LEU A 1068 -16.27 -29.98 14.27
CA LEU A 1068 -16.54 -30.91 15.37
C LEU A 1068 -16.26 -30.23 16.72
N THR A 1069 -15.20 -29.43 16.83
CA THR A 1069 -14.95 -28.56 18.00
C THR A 1069 -16.10 -27.57 18.22
N ASP A 1070 -16.61 -26.93 17.16
CA ASP A 1070 -17.79 -26.04 17.25
C ASP A 1070 -19.06 -26.81 17.69
N SER A 1071 -19.22 -28.07 17.29
CA SER A 1071 -20.32 -28.93 17.76
C SER A 1071 -20.18 -29.36 19.22
N ILE A 1072 -18.95 -29.53 19.73
CA ILE A 1072 -18.69 -29.84 21.14
C ILE A 1072 -19.01 -28.61 21.99
N GLU A 1073 -18.57 -27.42 21.56
CA GLU A 1073 -18.89 -26.15 22.20
C GLU A 1073 -20.41 -25.94 22.34
N LEU A 1074 -21.17 -26.11 21.25
CA LEU A 1074 -22.62 -25.92 21.27
C LEU A 1074 -23.31 -26.86 22.27
N ARG A 1075 -22.95 -28.15 22.28
CA ARG A 1075 -23.58 -29.12 23.20
C ARG A 1075 -23.16 -28.92 24.65
N LEU A 1076 -21.94 -28.44 24.91
CA LEU A 1076 -21.51 -28.08 26.26
C LEU A 1076 -22.32 -26.88 26.79
N GLN A 1077 -22.59 -25.89 25.93
CA GLN A 1077 -23.49 -24.78 26.27
C GLN A 1077 -24.94 -25.25 26.51
N GLU A 1078 -25.44 -26.22 25.74
CA GLU A 1078 -26.74 -26.87 26.00
C GLU A 1078 -26.79 -27.57 27.36
N GLN A 1079 -25.76 -28.34 27.73
CA GLN A 1079 -25.70 -29.04 29.01
C GLN A 1079 -25.71 -28.07 30.21
N VAL A 1080 -24.84 -27.05 30.19
CA VAL A 1080 -24.78 -26.01 31.24
C VAL A 1080 -26.12 -25.28 31.37
N TYR A 1081 -26.81 -25.06 30.25
CA TYR A 1081 -28.16 -24.50 30.23
C TYR A 1081 -29.21 -25.46 30.82
N PHE A 1082 -29.18 -26.74 30.47
CA PHE A 1082 -30.12 -27.74 31.01
C PHE A 1082 -30.01 -27.89 32.53
N ASP A 1083 -28.79 -27.92 33.07
CA ASP A 1083 -28.56 -28.00 34.51
C ASP A 1083 -29.08 -26.72 35.21
N SER A 1084 -28.81 -25.55 34.64
CA SER A 1084 -29.31 -24.25 35.14
C SER A 1084 -30.84 -24.17 35.17
N VAL A 1085 -31.54 -24.64 34.12
CA VAL A 1085 -33.01 -24.67 34.08
C VAL A 1085 -33.58 -25.71 35.05
N THR A 1086 -32.90 -26.85 35.20
CA THR A 1086 -33.28 -27.89 36.17
C THR A 1086 -33.20 -27.37 37.60
N GLU A 1087 -32.18 -26.56 37.92
CA GLU A 1087 -32.07 -25.89 39.22
C GLU A 1087 -33.21 -24.88 39.44
N LEU A 1088 -33.52 -24.03 38.46
CA LEU A 1088 -34.63 -23.07 38.52
C LEU A 1088 -35.98 -23.77 38.77
N PHE A 1089 -36.23 -24.92 38.12
CA PHE A 1089 -37.43 -25.73 38.39
C PHE A 1089 -37.41 -26.39 39.78
N ALA A 1090 -36.26 -26.85 40.28
CA ALA A 1090 -36.13 -27.39 41.64
C ALA A 1090 -36.41 -26.31 42.71
N GLN A 1091 -35.95 -25.08 42.49
CA GLN A 1091 -36.26 -23.92 43.32
C GLN A 1091 -37.76 -23.54 43.25
N LEU A 1092 -38.37 -23.57 42.06
CA LEU A 1092 -39.80 -23.30 41.88
C LEU A 1092 -40.68 -24.34 42.61
N ASP A 1093 -40.32 -25.64 42.52
CA ASP A 1093 -40.98 -26.70 43.28
C ASP A 1093 -40.81 -26.57 44.79
N LYS A 1094 -39.70 -26.00 45.25
CA LYS A 1094 -39.49 -25.69 46.67
C LYS A 1094 -40.42 -24.55 47.10
N ALA A 1095 -40.57 -23.50 46.29
CA ALA A 1095 -41.52 -22.42 46.54
C ALA A 1095 -42.98 -22.92 46.56
N PHE A 1096 -43.39 -23.76 45.60
CA PHE A 1096 -44.72 -24.38 45.57
C PHE A 1096 -45.00 -25.27 46.80
N ARG A 1097 -43.99 -26.04 47.26
CA ARG A 1097 -44.12 -26.87 48.48
C ARG A 1097 -44.27 -26.01 49.74
N ASN A 1098 -43.47 -24.96 49.88
CA ASN A 1098 -43.53 -24.04 51.03
C ASN A 1098 -44.87 -23.25 51.10
N PHE A 1099 -45.56 -23.07 49.96
CA PHE A 1099 -46.86 -22.40 49.89
C PHE A 1099 -48.07 -23.37 49.82
N SER A 1100 -47.83 -24.68 50.00
CA SER A 1100 -48.83 -25.74 49.78
C SER A 1100 -50.12 -25.59 50.61
N THR A 1101 -50.07 -25.01 51.81
CA THR A 1101 -51.27 -24.76 52.64
C THR A 1101 -52.30 -23.88 51.94
N VAL A 1102 -51.86 -22.92 51.12
CA VAL A 1102 -52.75 -22.08 50.29
C VAL A 1102 -53.11 -22.79 48.99
N LEU A 1103 -52.14 -23.42 48.33
CA LEU A 1103 -52.34 -24.08 47.03
C LEU A 1103 -53.21 -25.36 47.10
N ASN A 1104 -53.38 -25.94 48.28
CA ASN A 1104 -54.24 -27.10 48.54
C ASN A 1104 -55.57 -26.72 49.21
N ALA A 1105 -55.82 -25.43 49.48
CA ALA A 1105 -57.09 -24.97 50.03
C ALA A 1105 -58.21 -25.03 48.97
N ASP A 1106 -59.40 -25.50 49.36
CA ASP A 1106 -60.54 -25.57 48.45
C ASP A 1106 -60.95 -24.17 47.96
N ARG A 1107 -61.09 -24.02 46.63
CA ARG A 1107 -61.54 -22.79 45.96
C ARG A 1107 -62.92 -22.37 46.46
N ALA A 1108 -63.82 -23.33 46.76
CA ALA A 1108 -65.14 -23.05 47.31
C ALA A 1108 -65.11 -22.70 48.81
N MET A 1109 -64.11 -23.17 49.57
CA MET A 1109 -63.83 -22.72 50.94
C MET A 1109 -63.34 -21.27 50.96
N LEU A 1110 -62.34 -20.93 50.14
CA LEU A 1110 -61.82 -19.57 50.03
C LEU A 1110 -62.91 -18.57 49.61
N LYS A 1111 -63.73 -18.89 48.60
CA LYS A 1111 -64.87 -18.06 48.19
C LYS A 1111 -65.96 -17.89 49.26
N LYS A 1112 -66.08 -18.79 50.24
CA LYS A 1112 -66.96 -18.62 51.42
C LYS A 1112 -66.35 -17.67 52.44
N LEU A 1113 -65.03 -17.75 52.68
CA LEU A 1113 -64.30 -16.92 53.63
C LEU A 1113 -64.27 -15.42 53.25
N VAL A 1114 -64.45 -15.08 51.97
CA VAL A 1114 -64.65 -13.69 51.49
C VAL A 1114 -65.90 -13.02 52.07
N THR A 1115 -66.88 -13.79 52.58
CA THR A 1115 -68.16 -13.25 53.07
C THR A 1115 -68.44 -13.62 54.52
N LEU A 1116 -68.61 -12.60 55.36
CA LEU A 1116 -69.07 -12.72 56.74
C LEU A 1116 -70.57 -13.11 56.80
N PRO A 1117 -71.07 -13.69 57.92
CA PRO A 1117 -72.47 -14.12 58.06
C PRO A 1117 -73.51 -13.00 57.92
N ASN A 1118 -73.10 -11.73 58.01
CA ASN A 1118 -73.93 -10.54 57.82
C ASN A 1118 -73.89 -9.98 56.39
N GLY A 1119 -73.17 -10.61 55.46
CA GLY A 1119 -73.01 -10.17 54.07
C GLY A 1119 -71.88 -9.17 53.84
N MET A 1120 -71.15 -8.73 54.87
CA MET A 1120 -69.94 -7.93 54.71
C MET A 1120 -68.79 -8.75 54.12
N GLN A 1121 -67.83 -8.07 53.49
CA GLN A 1121 -66.64 -8.69 52.93
C GLN A 1121 -65.54 -8.84 54.00
N ALA A 1122 -64.63 -9.79 53.80
CA ALA A 1122 -63.48 -10.02 54.67
C ALA A 1122 -62.21 -10.36 53.87
N SER A 1123 -61.07 -9.84 54.35
CA SER A 1123 -59.74 -10.26 53.93
C SER A 1123 -59.39 -11.62 54.54
N ILE A 1124 -58.70 -12.48 53.77
CA ILE A 1124 -58.39 -13.86 54.21
C ILE A 1124 -56.94 -13.91 54.71
N ASN A 1125 -56.77 -13.88 56.02
CA ASN A 1125 -55.45 -13.98 56.64
C ASN A 1125 -55.01 -15.46 56.75
N ILE A 1126 -54.43 -16.00 55.67
CA ILE A 1126 -54.02 -17.41 55.61
C ILE A 1126 -52.61 -17.60 56.20
N THR A 1127 -52.46 -18.58 57.08
CA THR A 1127 -51.17 -19.00 57.65
C THR A 1127 -50.63 -20.25 56.92
N GLY A 1128 -49.33 -20.26 56.65
CA GLY A 1128 -48.60 -21.32 55.96
C GLY A 1128 -47.09 -21.17 56.17
N GLN A 1129 -46.27 -22.08 55.65
CA GLN A 1129 -44.80 -22.00 55.83
C GLN A 1129 -44.16 -20.82 55.09
N ALA A 1130 -44.75 -20.37 53.99
CA ALA A 1130 -44.49 -19.07 53.37
C ALA A 1130 -45.75 -18.20 53.41
N SER A 1131 -45.58 -16.89 53.62
CA SER A 1131 -46.66 -15.91 53.41
C SER A 1131 -46.84 -15.63 51.90
N PRO A 1132 -48.00 -15.12 51.46
CA PRO A 1132 -48.22 -14.73 50.06
C PRO A 1132 -47.19 -13.71 49.55
N ASN A 1133 -46.68 -12.83 50.42
CA ASN A 1133 -45.59 -11.91 50.10
C ASN A 1133 -44.30 -12.68 49.82
N LEU A 1134 -43.82 -13.50 50.78
CA LEU A 1134 -42.59 -14.27 50.62
C LEU A 1134 -42.65 -15.23 49.42
N PHE A 1135 -43.82 -15.82 49.15
CA PHE A 1135 -44.05 -16.65 47.98
C PHE A 1135 -43.92 -15.85 46.66
N LYS A 1136 -44.55 -14.68 46.58
CA LYS A 1136 -44.40 -13.77 45.43
C LYS A 1136 -42.95 -13.35 45.24
N ASP A 1137 -42.27 -12.95 46.30
CA ASP A 1137 -40.90 -12.43 46.21
C ASP A 1137 -39.93 -13.54 45.77
N THR A 1138 -40.08 -14.76 46.29
CA THR A 1138 -39.31 -15.94 45.86
C THR A 1138 -39.55 -16.29 44.39
N VAL A 1139 -40.81 -16.30 43.94
CA VAL A 1139 -41.16 -16.62 42.54
C VAL A 1139 -40.72 -15.49 41.59
N ASN A 1140 -40.72 -14.23 42.04
CA ASN A 1140 -40.23 -13.10 41.27
C ASN A 1140 -38.70 -13.11 41.13
N ASP A 1141 -37.95 -13.50 42.17
CA ASP A 1141 -36.50 -13.73 42.09
C ASP A 1141 -36.15 -14.87 41.11
N ILE A 1142 -36.84 -16.02 41.20
CA ILE A 1142 -36.71 -17.11 40.22
C ILE A 1142 -37.03 -16.62 38.79
N TYR A 1143 -38.04 -15.76 38.60
CA TYR A 1143 -38.37 -15.16 37.31
C TYR A 1143 -37.28 -14.21 36.78
N LEU A 1144 -36.66 -13.39 37.63
CA LEU A 1144 -35.55 -12.52 37.24
C LEU A 1144 -34.31 -13.34 36.88
N ARG A 1145 -33.95 -14.35 37.69
CA ARG A 1145 -32.82 -15.24 37.38
C ARG A 1145 -33.05 -16.08 36.11
N ALA A 1146 -34.30 -16.44 35.81
CA ALA A 1146 -34.65 -17.06 34.54
C ALA A 1146 -34.48 -16.11 33.33
N ILE A 1147 -34.79 -14.81 33.46
CA ILE A 1147 -34.57 -13.81 32.39
C ILE A 1147 -33.07 -13.60 32.11
N HIS A 1148 -32.21 -13.69 33.13
CA HIS A 1148 -30.77 -13.48 32.99
C HIS A 1148 -29.99 -14.74 32.54
N LEU A 1149 -30.65 -15.91 32.47
CA LEU A 1149 -30.04 -17.14 31.94
C LEU A 1149 -30.02 -17.12 30.42
N LYS A 1150 -28.88 -16.80 29.80
CA LYS A 1150 -28.72 -16.81 28.34
C LYS A 1150 -28.86 -18.25 27.79
N PRO A 1151 -29.83 -18.55 26.91
CA PRO A 1151 -29.93 -19.85 26.25
C PRO A 1151 -28.93 -19.95 25.08
N PRO A 1152 -28.44 -21.15 24.74
CA PRO A 1152 -27.84 -21.41 23.43
C PRO A 1152 -28.90 -21.33 22.33
N THR A 1153 -28.48 -21.03 21.10
CA THR A 1153 -29.35 -20.70 19.96
C THR A 1153 -30.38 -21.80 19.64
N SER A 1154 -30.03 -23.06 19.86
CA SER A 1154 -30.91 -24.24 19.71
C SER A 1154 -32.06 -24.29 20.73
N GLN A 1155 -31.90 -23.71 21.91
CA GLN A 1155 -32.84 -23.81 23.03
C GLN A 1155 -33.66 -22.54 23.28
N GLU A 1156 -33.52 -21.50 22.44
CA GLU A 1156 -34.31 -20.26 22.56
C GLU A 1156 -35.83 -20.49 22.61
N GLY A 1157 -36.36 -21.43 21.82
CA GLY A 1157 -37.78 -21.78 21.84
C GLY A 1157 -38.20 -22.31 23.21
N THR A 1158 -37.46 -23.30 23.73
CA THR A 1158 -37.66 -23.90 25.04
C THR A 1158 -37.49 -22.87 26.18
N HIS A 1159 -36.58 -21.90 26.02
CA HIS A 1159 -36.39 -20.79 26.95
C HIS A 1159 -37.58 -19.83 26.99
N ARG A 1160 -38.17 -19.49 25.83
CA ARG A 1160 -39.37 -18.66 25.77
C ARG A 1160 -40.55 -19.34 26.47
N GLU A 1161 -40.68 -20.67 26.36
CA GLU A 1161 -41.67 -21.45 27.13
C GLU A 1161 -41.38 -21.43 28.64
N LEU A 1162 -40.11 -21.60 29.05
CA LEU A 1162 -39.68 -21.50 30.47
C LEU A 1162 -40.09 -20.17 31.10
N LEU A 1163 -39.79 -19.06 30.42
CA LEU A 1163 -40.17 -17.72 30.88
C LEU A 1163 -41.69 -17.57 31.01
N VAL A 1164 -42.48 -18.14 30.10
CA VAL A 1164 -43.94 -18.14 30.18
C VAL A 1164 -44.44 -18.99 31.36
N ALA A 1165 -43.88 -20.18 31.58
CA ALA A 1165 -44.26 -21.06 32.69
C ALA A 1165 -44.00 -20.40 34.06
N ILE A 1166 -42.85 -19.75 34.24
CA ILE A 1166 -42.51 -19.02 35.48
C ILE A 1166 -43.33 -17.72 35.59
N LYS A 1167 -43.62 -17.02 34.48
CA LYS A 1167 -44.52 -15.85 34.46
C LYS A 1167 -45.92 -16.20 34.97
N TYR A 1168 -46.45 -17.37 34.61
CA TYR A 1168 -47.72 -17.83 35.16
C TYR A 1168 -47.66 -18.10 36.68
N ALA A 1169 -46.56 -18.65 37.20
CA ALA A 1169 -46.36 -18.76 38.65
C ALA A 1169 -46.31 -17.38 39.33
N ARG A 1170 -45.61 -16.41 38.72
CA ARG A 1170 -45.51 -15.04 39.24
C ARG A 1170 -46.87 -14.34 39.26
N THR A 1171 -47.64 -14.40 38.17
CA THR A 1171 -48.99 -13.83 38.12
C THR A 1171 -49.96 -14.57 39.06
N ALA A 1172 -49.78 -15.86 39.31
CA ALA A 1172 -50.52 -16.55 40.36
C ALA A 1172 -50.16 -15.97 41.75
N ALA A 1173 -48.88 -15.84 42.07
CA ALA A 1173 -48.42 -15.30 43.35
C ALA A 1173 -48.83 -13.82 43.58
N GLU A 1174 -48.81 -12.99 42.54
CA GLU A 1174 -49.34 -11.62 42.56
C GLU A 1174 -50.86 -11.56 42.85
N ASN A 1175 -51.64 -12.58 42.46
CA ASN A 1175 -53.06 -12.68 42.82
C ASN A 1175 -53.28 -13.34 44.19
N PHE A 1176 -52.42 -14.27 44.62
CA PHE A 1176 -52.42 -14.78 45.99
C PHE A 1176 -52.05 -13.68 47.02
N GLN A 1177 -51.22 -12.70 46.66
CA GLN A 1177 -50.98 -11.51 47.49
C GLN A 1177 -52.25 -10.66 47.69
N LYS A 1178 -53.14 -10.58 46.69
CA LYS A 1178 -54.40 -9.80 46.77
C LYS A 1178 -55.43 -10.40 47.73
N LEU A 1179 -55.23 -11.63 48.24
CA LEU A 1179 -56.11 -12.23 49.26
C LEU A 1179 -56.17 -11.40 50.56
N TYR A 1180 -55.17 -10.55 50.80
CA TYR A 1180 -55.14 -9.59 51.91
C TYR A 1180 -56.03 -8.36 51.75
N ILE A 1181 -56.57 -8.08 50.55
CA ILE A 1181 -57.36 -6.86 50.24
C ILE A 1181 -58.74 -7.17 49.63
N LEU A 1182 -59.27 -8.38 49.83
CA LEU A 1182 -60.59 -8.79 49.29
C LEU A 1182 -61.78 -8.08 49.94
N ASP A 1183 -61.55 -7.37 51.04
CA ASP A 1183 -62.44 -6.44 51.70
C ASP A 1183 -62.52 -5.07 50.99
N GLN A 1184 -61.65 -4.79 50.02
CA GLN A 1184 -61.52 -3.50 49.32
C GLN A 1184 -61.93 -3.54 47.83
N VAL A 1185 -62.26 -4.72 47.29
CA VAL A 1185 -62.68 -4.95 45.89
C VAL A 1185 -64.07 -5.57 45.85
N SER A 1186 -64.81 -5.53 44.73
CA SER A 1186 -66.19 -6.04 44.72
C SER A 1186 -66.23 -7.58 44.82
N ARG A 1187 -67.37 -8.13 45.27
CA ARG A 1187 -67.52 -9.59 45.46
C ARG A 1187 -67.28 -10.41 44.17
N PRO A 1188 -67.72 -9.99 42.96
CA PRO A 1188 -67.27 -10.58 41.71
C PRO A 1188 -65.74 -10.57 41.56
N ASP A 1189 -65.10 -9.40 41.70
CA ASP A 1189 -63.64 -9.26 41.53
C ASP A 1189 -62.86 -10.16 42.50
N ALA A 1190 -63.31 -10.27 43.75
CA ALA A 1190 -62.72 -11.14 44.75
C ALA A 1190 -62.82 -12.63 44.38
N TYR A 1191 -63.87 -13.05 43.67
CA TYR A 1191 -64.01 -14.41 43.16
C TYR A 1191 -63.15 -14.66 41.91
N ASP A 1192 -63.04 -13.68 41.02
CA ASP A 1192 -62.18 -13.73 39.83
C ASP A 1192 -60.68 -13.71 40.20
N ILE A 1193 -60.28 -12.97 41.23
CA ILE A 1193 -58.91 -12.99 41.78
C ILE A 1193 -58.55 -14.39 42.27
N ILE A 1194 -59.46 -15.06 43.00
CA ILE A 1194 -59.26 -16.43 43.48
C ILE A 1194 -59.19 -17.42 42.31
N GLU A 1195 -60.15 -17.39 41.36
CA GLU A 1195 -60.10 -18.30 40.21
C GLU A 1195 -58.87 -18.07 39.33
N THR A 1196 -58.48 -16.82 39.10
CA THR A 1196 -57.28 -16.49 38.34
C THR A 1196 -56.02 -16.97 39.03
N ALA A 1197 -55.87 -16.79 40.35
CA ALA A 1197 -54.69 -17.27 41.08
C ALA A 1197 -54.48 -18.79 40.90
N PHE A 1198 -55.55 -19.57 41.04
CA PHE A 1198 -55.48 -21.03 40.83
C PHE A 1198 -55.36 -21.43 39.35
N ALA A 1199 -56.05 -20.77 38.42
CA ALA A 1199 -55.96 -21.09 37.00
C ALA A 1199 -54.55 -20.84 36.43
N GLN A 1200 -53.83 -19.81 36.92
CA GLN A 1200 -52.46 -19.54 36.50
C GLN A 1200 -51.44 -20.47 37.18
N ILE A 1201 -51.62 -20.87 38.45
CA ILE A 1201 -50.70 -21.83 39.10
C ILE A 1201 -50.80 -23.23 38.47
N ASP A 1202 -51.99 -23.64 38.05
CA ASP A 1202 -52.20 -24.92 37.37
C ASP A 1202 -51.52 -24.93 35.99
N LYS A 1203 -51.70 -23.86 35.20
CA LYS A 1203 -51.00 -23.68 33.91
C LYS A 1203 -49.47 -23.69 34.05
N SER A 1204 -48.95 -23.01 35.08
CA SER A 1204 -47.51 -22.99 35.36
C SER A 1204 -46.96 -24.40 35.62
N LYS A 1205 -47.65 -25.21 36.45
CA LYS A 1205 -47.27 -26.60 36.73
C LYS A 1205 -47.30 -27.48 35.47
N ILE A 1206 -48.35 -27.34 34.65
CA ILE A 1206 -48.50 -28.09 33.38
C ILE A 1206 -47.34 -27.75 32.44
N MET A 1207 -47.14 -26.47 32.10
CA MET A 1207 -46.08 -26.06 31.18
C MET A 1207 -44.69 -26.42 31.70
N ARG A 1208 -44.41 -26.25 32.99
CA ARG A 1208 -43.15 -26.72 33.60
C ARG A 1208 -42.94 -28.22 33.37
N SER A 1209 -43.99 -29.04 33.45
CA SER A 1209 -43.86 -30.50 33.23
C SER A 1209 -43.63 -30.85 31.76
N GLU A 1210 -44.30 -30.14 30.84
CA GLU A 1210 -44.09 -30.28 29.38
C GLU A 1210 -42.67 -29.86 28.99
N ILE A 1211 -42.19 -28.73 29.51
CA ILE A 1211 -40.83 -28.22 29.29
C ILE A 1211 -39.82 -29.20 29.88
N GLN A 1212 -40.00 -29.68 31.12
CA GLN A 1212 -39.07 -30.65 31.69
C GLN A 1212 -39.03 -31.97 30.90
N ILE A 1213 -40.10 -32.37 30.22
CA ILE A 1213 -40.08 -33.50 29.27
C ILE A 1213 -39.29 -33.18 27.99
N LYS A 1214 -39.30 -31.92 27.52
CA LYS A 1214 -38.48 -31.45 26.38
C LYS A 1214 -36.99 -31.33 26.72
N LEU A 1215 -36.66 -31.00 27.97
CA LEU A 1215 -35.27 -30.87 28.47
C LEU A 1215 -34.64 -32.20 28.90
N ILE A 1216 -35.38 -33.32 28.91
CA ILE A 1216 -34.79 -34.66 29.10
C ILE A 1216 -34.14 -35.08 27.78
N ASP A 1217 -32.81 -35.10 27.78
CA ASP A 1217 -31.97 -35.55 26.68
C ASP A 1217 -32.48 -36.89 26.07
N PRO A 1218 -32.65 -36.95 24.72
CA PRO A 1218 -32.94 -38.19 24.01
C PRO A 1218 -31.96 -39.35 24.30
N GLN A 1219 -30.67 -39.10 24.55
CA GLN A 1219 -29.68 -40.17 24.80
C GLN A 1219 -29.69 -40.70 26.25
N ALA A 1220 -30.08 -39.88 27.22
CA ALA A 1220 -30.36 -40.30 28.61
C ALA A 1220 -31.45 -41.39 28.70
N ARG A 1221 -32.24 -41.60 27.64
CA ARG A 1221 -33.19 -42.72 27.53
C ARG A 1221 -32.54 -44.09 27.30
N THR A 1222 -31.26 -44.15 26.94
CA THR A 1222 -30.59 -45.39 26.50
C THR A 1222 -29.74 -46.10 27.56
N THR A 1223 -29.34 -45.43 28.65
CA THR A 1223 -28.58 -46.07 29.76
C THR A 1223 -28.99 -45.54 31.13
N VAL A 1224 -29.66 -46.39 31.93
CA VAL A 1224 -29.94 -46.11 33.33
C VAL A 1224 -28.71 -46.43 34.18
N ILE A 1225 -28.13 -45.42 34.82
CA ILE A 1225 -27.14 -45.60 35.91
C ILE A 1225 -27.67 -44.83 37.14
N HIS A 1226 -27.76 -45.50 38.28
CA HIS A 1226 -28.07 -44.86 39.55
C HIS A 1226 -26.80 -44.23 40.13
N ALA A 1227 -26.75 -42.90 40.19
CA ALA A 1227 -25.75 -42.17 40.98
C ALA A 1227 -26.29 -41.95 42.41
N GLU A 1228 -25.80 -42.74 43.37
CA GLU A 1228 -25.99 -42.43 44.79
C GLU A 1228 -25.08 -41.27 45.23
N LYS A 1229 -25.52 -40.53 46.26
CA LYS A 1229 -24.82 -39.41 46.93
C LYS A 1229 -24.60 -38.15 46.08
N ILE A 1230 -25.52 -37.20 46.22
CA ILE A 1230 -25.13 -35.79 46.31
C ILE A 1230 -24.53 -35.56 47.70
N VAL A 1231 -23.32 -35.00 47.76
CA VAL A 1231 -22.74 -34.40 48.97
C VAL A 1231 -22.73 -32.89 48.76
N ASN A 1232 -23.12 -32.12 49.78
CA ASN A 1232 -23.28 -30.68 49.66
C ASN A 1232 -21.98 -29.96 49.30
N TYR A 1233 -22.11 -28.93 48.47
CA TYR A 1233 -21.46 -27.64 48.65
C TYR A 1233 -22.54 -26.56 48.79
#